data_AF-A0A9X1TKZ2-F1
#
_entry.id   AF-A0A9X1TKZ2-F1
#
_cell.length_a   1.000
_cell.length_b   1.000
_cell.length_c   1.000
_cell.angle_alpha   90.00
_cell.angle_beta   90.00
_cell.angle_gamma   90.00
#
_symmetry.space_group_name_H-M   'P 1'
#
loop_
_entity.id
_entity.type
_entity.pdbx_description
1 polymer ?
#
loop_
_entity_poly.entity_id
_entity_poly.type
_entity_poly.pdbx_seq_one_letter_code
_entity_poly.pdbx_strand_id
1 'polypeptide(L)'
;STTPGRHPAVTSGPPTGNLRARLTSFVGREADIEAIRGDLATARLVTLLGPGGAGKTRLSQEAAESVRDGAPDGVWLAELAPVDVPDGVPEAVLTAVGARETVLYGAGAEAMRAGSERHDDPVERLAEHFGKRRILLILDNCEHVVEAAARLVAELLERCPELTVLATSREPLGVPGELLRPVEPLPEPVALRLLADRGAAARPGFRVDADDRTAAACVEICRRLDGLPLAIELAAARLRMLTARQIADRLDDRFRLLTSGSRTVRPRQQTLRAVVDWSWELLNEDEREVLRRLSVFAGGCDLTAAEAVCGPAALDTLGSLVDKSLVVAAPSADGAMRYRLLETVAEYAGERLDETGRRPEAERAHLTYYRELARATDPLLRGPGQLAAIGRLEREYENLRVALRHAVADRDEQEALCLVLSLSWYWQMRDLRIEARNWSREVHALGPDPFTEPVRPARPVRERCTDTPPPWTGEALAEARRGVHLVHLACMDTELDAWQTPEAQAKLRTIAATYEPGMPQTCRLPGSLWFFAVMLTGDMERLRTVVDATVRTSRETPGYDWELAASLHARANLLANRSDWAGDATRDADEALEIYERLGDLWGTAEALAARAEACERRGEWESAAADYEAAVERAGRLGARAQISVLNARLGNALMEAGATGRGERLLREVIACRDGARTEAMPAARMFLAGHLGMTGRISEAREQLRLLREQFSVASFVIFDAFILGSEAWLEAVDACYEECLVKVRRALEQAGTPLSLAIAPSMRTLFLYIAALALAALDDGRRARVGALCVGAGDGVLPSAHVATRVERETRERATRGLRAVLGDAAYESAYAEGAGLSPEEAAALV
;
A
#
# COMPACT_ATOMS: atom_id res chain seq x y z
N SER A 1 55.88 4.81 -12.74
CA SER A 1 55.04 3.63 -12.46
C SER A 1 54.57 3.67 -11.03
N THR A 2 53.26 3.83 -10.80
CA THR A 2 52.54 3.64 -9.52
C THR A 2 51.06 3.81 -9.81
N THR A 3 50.28 2.74 -9.75
CA THR A 3 48.84 2.77 -10.06
C THR A 3 48.04 2.99 -8.77
N PRO A 4 47.09 3.95 -8.72
CA PRO A 4 46.14 4.02 -7.61
C PRO A 4 45.21 2.81 -7.61
N GLY A 5 45.09 2.11 -6.49
CA GLY A 5 44.19 0.96 -6.37
C GLY A 5 42.72 1.40 -6.34
N ARG A 6 41.85 0.69 -7.08
CA ARG A 6 40.41 0.78 -6.86
C ARG A 6 40.06 0.06 -5.56
N HIS A 7 39.55 0.78 -4.57
CA HIS A 7 38.78 0.15 -3.50
C HIS A 7 37.49 -0.44 -4.08
N PRO A 8 37.03 -1.62 -3.63
CA PRO A 8 35.71 -2.13 -4.01
C PRO A 8 34.65 -1.21 -3.39
N ALA A 9 33.67 -0.79 -4.19
CA ALA A 9 32.52 -0.07 -3.69
C ALA A 9 31.65 -1.03 -2.87
N VAL A 10 31.54 -0.79 -1.56
CA VAL A 10 30.59 -1.52 -0.72
C VAL A 10 29.20 -1.02 -1.07
N THR A 11 28.39 -1.87 -1.71
CA THR A 11 26.98 -1.59 -2.01
C THR A 11 26.18 -1.67 -0.71
N SER A 12 26.06 -0.54 -0.01
CA SER A 12 25.10 -0.40 1.08
C SER A 12 23.68 -0.62 0.56
N GLY A 13 22.96 -1.57 1.14
CA GLY A 13 21.54 -1.79 0.85
C GLY A 13 20.66 -0.61 1.27
N PRO A 14 19.37 -0.62 0.90
CA PRO A 14 18.41 0.38 1.35
C PRO A 14 18.32 0.41 2.89
N PRO A 15 18.07 1.58 3.51
CA PRO A 15 18.07 1.71 4.97
C PRO A 15 16.94 0.91 5.62
N THR A 16 17.29 0.08 6.61
CA THR A 16 16.35 -0.72 7.40
C THR A 16 15.72 0.12 8.52
N GLY A 17 14.74 0.95 8.16
CA GLY A 17 13.95 1.73 9.10
C GLY A 17 13.68 3.17 8.69
N ASN A 18 12.78 3.85 9.42
CA ASN A 18 12.26 5.18 9.06
C ASN A 18 12.82 6.35 9.91
N LEU A 19 13.75 6.08 10.83
CA LEU A 19 14.39 7.10 11.68
C LEU A 19 15.15 8.15 10.85
N ARG A 20 15.04 9.43 11.26
CA ARG A 20 15.62 10.58 10.56
C ARG A 20 16.81 11.17 11.34
N ALA A 21 17.95 11.34 10.67
CA ALA A 21 19.11 12.04 11.21
C ALA A 21 18.76 13.49 11.63
N ARG A 22 19.33 13.96 12.74
CA ARG A 22 18.94 15.23 13.40
C ARG A 22 20.05 16.28 13.38
N LEU A 23 19.67 17.56 13.25
CA LEU A 23 20.57 18.71 13.06
C LEU A 23 20.85 19.54 14.33
N THR A 24 20.34 19.14 15.50
CA THR A 24 20.58 19.84 16.78
C THR A 24 21.24 18.90 17.79
N SER A 25 22.11 19.43 18.65
CA SER A 25 22.78 18.65 19.71
C SER A 25 21.77 18.05 20.70
N PHE A 26 21.92 16.75 20.97
CA PHE A 26 21.35 16.09 22.14
C PHE A 26 22.33 16.23 23.31
N VAL A 27 21.82 16.43 24.53
CA VAL A 27 22.64 16.94 25.64
C VAL A 27 22.29 16.24 26.95
N GLY A 28 23.22 15.43 27.48
CA GLY A 28 23.22 15.05 28.91
C GLY A 28 22.27 13.92 29.31
N ARG A 29 21.88 13.08 28.35
CA ARG A 29 21.11 11.84 28.57
C ARG A 29 21.88 10.60 28.12
N GLU A 30 23.21 10.66 28.10
CA GLU A 30 24.08 9.56 27.65
C GLU A 30 23.94 8.33 28.57
N ALA A 31 23.70 8.56 29.88
CA ALA A 31 23.38 7.50 30.84
C ALA A 31 21.96 6.93 30.66
N ASP A 32 20.99 7.74 30.23
CA ASP A 32 19.63 7.25 29.97
C ASP A 32 19.59 6.37 28.72
N ILE A 33 20.37 6.71 27.67
CA ILE A 33 20.55 5.87 26.48
C ILE A 33 21.10 4.49 26.86
N GLU A 34 22.17 4.44 27.66
CA GLU A 34 22.79 3.17 28.05
C GLU A 34 21.87 2.34 28.98
N ALA A 35 21.07 3.00 29.84
CA ALA A 35 20.04 2.33 30.62
C ALA A 35 18.95 1.72 29.73
N ILE A 36 18.42 2.47 28.75
CA ILE A 36 17.40 1.98 27.81
C ILE A 36 17.96 0.85 26.92
N ARG A 37 19.23 0.92 26.51
CA ARG A 37 19.92 -0.20 25.84
C ARG A 37 19.94 -1.46 26.71
N GLY A 38 20.21 -1.33 28.00
CA GLY A 38 20.14 -2.45 28.95
C GLY A 38 18.72 -3.00 29.15
N ASP A 39 17.72 -2.12 29.19
CA ASP A 39 16.31 -2.51 29.29
C ASP A 39 15.84 -3.27 28.04
N LEU A 40 16.11 -2.74 26.83
CA LEU A 40 15.75 -3.38 25.56
C LEU A 40 16.49 -4.71 25.31
N ALA A 41 17.61 -4.95 26.00
CA ALA A 41 18.31 -6.22 25.99
C ALA A 41 17.75 -7.26 26.99
N THR A 42 16.80 -6.87 27.85
CA THR A 42 16.26 -7.73 28.93
C THR A 42 14.73 -7.78 29.00
N ALA A 43 14.01 -6.81 28.41
CA ALA A 43 12.57 -6.74 28.34
C ALA A 43 12.10 -6.47 26.89
N ARG A 44 11.03 -7.16 26.48
CA ARG A 44 10.44 -7.00 25.13
C ARG A 44 9.49 -5.81 25.01
N LEU A 45 9.11 -5.18 26.12
CA LEU A 45 8.37 -3.92 26.17
C LEU A 45 9.04 -2.99 27.17
N VAL A 46 9.48 -1.83 26.69
CA VAL A 46 10.00 -0.75 27.53
C VAL A 46 9.15 0.49 27.29
N THR A 47 8.53 1.03 28.33
CA THR A 47 7.74 2.27 28.23
C THR A 47 8.49 3.42 28.90
N LEU A 48 8.88 4.40 28.08
CA LEU A 48 9.43 5.68 28.53
C LEU A 48 8.30 6.51 29.12
N LEU A 49 8.23 6.49 30.45
CA LEU A 49 7.15 7.09 31.23
C LEU A 49 7.54 8.50 31.70
N GLY A 50 6.82 9.54 31.26
CA GLY A 50 7.12 10.90 31.70
C GLY A 50 6.09 11.96 31.28
N PRO A 51 6.13 13.15 31.90
CA PRO A 51 5.26 14.26 31.52
C PRO A 51 5.57 14.77 30.09
N GLY A 52 4.61 15.47 29.50
CA GLY A 52 4.84 16.21 28.25
C GLY A 52 6.06 17.14 28.38
N GLY A 53 6.82 17.30 27.29
CA GLY A 53 8.04 18.13 27.28
C GLY A 53 9.27 17.54 27.98
N ALA A 54 9.19 16.36 28.62
CA ALA A 54 10.34 15.68 29.25
C ALA A 54 11.42 15.17 28.27
N GLY A 55 11.12 15.17 26.97
CA GLY A 55 12.01 14.72 25.89
C GLY A 55 11.86 13.26 25.47
N LYS A 56 10.77 12.56 25.85
CA LYS A 56 10.55 11.12 25.61
C LYS A 56 10.80 10.72 24.14
N THR A 57 10.11 11.36 23.20
CA THR A 57 10.24 11.24 21.73
C THR A 57 11.65 11.38 21.19
N ARG A 58 12.49 12.17 21.87
CA ARG A 58 13.88 12.36 21.47
C ARG A 58 14.75 11.24 22.05
N LEU A 59 14.60 10.96 23.34
CA LEU A 59 15.31 9.90 24.03
C LEU A 59 15.02 8.51 23.43
N SER A 60 13.78 8.22 23.02
CA SER A 60 13.41 6.96 22.37
C SER A 60 14.15 6.76 21.05
N GLN A 61 14.20 7.79 20.20
CA GLN A 61 14.86 7.71 18.90
C GLN A 61 16.39 7.67 19.03
N GLU A 62 17.00 8.47 19.90
CA GLU A 62 18.46 8.47 20.09
C GLU A 62 18.93 7.16 20.75
N ALA A 63 18.12 6.57 21.65
CA ALA A 63 18.39 5.23 22.20
C ALA A 63 18.19 4.12 21.15
N ALA A 64 17.12 4.18 20.34
CA ALA A 64 16.85 3.21 19.28
C ALA A 64 17.93 3.20 18.19
N GLU A 65 18.45 4.37 17.80
CA GLU A 65 19.57 4.49 16.87
C GLU A 65 20.86 3.89 17.48
N SER A 66 21.06 3.98 18.80
CA SER A 66 22.18 3.33 19.50
C SER A 66 22.10 1.80 19.57
N VAL A 67 20.93 1.18 19.37
CA VAL A 67 20.74 -0.28 19.39
C VAL A 67 20.43 -0.88 18.02
N ARG A 68 20.61 -0.10 16.95
CA ARG A 68 20.27 -0.49 15.57
C ARG A 68 20.91 -1.82 15.13
N ASP A 69 22.15 -2.09 15.54
CA ASP A 69 22.87 -3.33 15.25
C ASP A 69 22.22 -4.58 15.88
N GLY A 70 21.38 -4.40 16.92
CA GLY A 70 20.59 -5.47 17.55
C GLY A 70 19.26 -5.76 16.85
N ALA A 71 18.78 -4.85 15.99
CA ALA A 71 17.53 -4.95 15.24
C ALA A 71 17.80 -5.00 13.72
N PRO A 72 18.43 -6.10 13.21
CA PRO A 72 18.88 -6.18 11.81
C PRO A 72 17.73 -6.12 10.80
N ASP A 73 16.52 -6.53 11.19
CA ASP A 73 15.32 -6.49 10.36
C ASP A 73 14.61 -5.10 10.40
N GLY A 74 15.12 -4.16 11.20
CA GLY A 74 14.79 -2.73 11.11
C GLY A 74 14.32 -2.07 12.40
N VAL A 75 14.38 -0.73 12.40
CA VAL A 75 13.92 0.14 13.49
C VAL A 75 12.85 1.10 12.95
N TRP A 76 11.65 1.05 13.53
CA TRP A 76 10.47 1.73 12.99
C TRP A 76 9.80 2.59 14.04
N LEU A 77 9.53 3.85 13.71
CA LEU A 77 8.84 4.84 14.54
C LEU A 77 7.41 5.05 14.05
N ALA A 78 6.43 4.76 14.89
CA ALA A 78 5.04 5.18 14.72
C ALA A 78 4.75 6.39 15.62
N GLU A 79 4.52 7.55 15.02
CA GLU A 79 4.04 8.75 15.72
C GLU A 79 2.51 8.63 15.84
N LEU A 80 1.98 8.32 17.03
CA LEU A 80 0.54 8.17 17.25
C LEU A 80 -0.19 9.49 17.48
N ALA A 81 0.54 10.60 17.66
CA ALA A 81 -0.01 11.93 17.92
C ALA A 81 -1.17 12.43 17.00
N PRO A 82 -1.28 12.04 15.70
CA PRO A 82 -2.40 12.43 14.84
C PRO A 82 -3.57 11.42 14.82
N VAL A 83 -3.71 10.55 15.85
CA VAL A 83 -4.70 9.47 15.92
C VAL A 83 -5.82 9.79 16.90
N ASP A 84 -6.81 10.55 16.43
CA ASP A 84 -7.92 11.06 17.25
C ASP A 84 -8.92 9.96 17.71
N VAL A 85 -8.89 8.79 17.05
CA VAL A 85 -9.83 7.68 17.27
C VAL A 85 -9.04 6.42 17.65
N PRO A 86 -9.33 5.75 18.78
CA PRO A 86 -8.56 4.59 19.26
C PRO A 86 -8.42 3.45 18.22
N ASP A 87 -9.46 3.18 17.44
CA ASP A 87 -9.47 2.13 16.41
C ASP A 87 -8.53 2.44 15.23
N GLY A 88 -8.05 3.68 15.10
CA GLY A 88 -7.05 4.09 14.11
C GLY A 88 -5.60 3.74 14.49
N VAL A 89 -5.33 3.32 15.74
CA VAL A 89 -3.95 3.01 16.19
C VAL A 89 -3.30 1.87 15.40
N PRO A 90 -3.97 0.72 15.16
CA PRO A 90 -3.41 -0.35 14.33
C PRO A 90 -3.03 0.14 12.92
N GLU A 91 -3.89 0.93 12.25
CA GLU A 91 -3.59 1.52 10.93
C GLU A 91 -2.44 2.54 10.96
N ALA A 92 -2.33 3.35 12.02
CA ALA A 92 -1.23 4.31 12.17
C ALA A 92 0.11 3.61 12.40
N VAL A 93 0.14 2.53 13.20
CA VAL A 93 1.32 1.69 13.35
C VAL A 93 1.65 0.99 12.03
N LEU A 94 0.66 0.35 11.39
CA LEU A 94 0.78 -0.32 10.09
C LEU A 94 1.42 0.62 9.05
N THR A 95 0.87 1.82 8.91
CA THR A 95 1.42 2.93 8.10
C THR A 95 2.90 3.17 8.37
N ALA A 96 3.28 3.29 9.64
CA ALA A 96 4.60 3.71 10.04
C ALA A 96 5.71 2.65 9.83
N VAL A 97 5.40 1.36 9.97
CA VAL A 97 6.37 0.27 9.73
C VAL A 97 6.70 0.07 8.23
N GLY A 98 6.00 0.77 7.32
CA GLY A 98 5.88 0.28 5.95
C GLY A 98 5.20 -1.10 5.89
N ALA A 99 4.35 -1.41 6.88
CA ALA A 99 3.43 -2.55 6.86
C ALA A 99 2.06 -2.16 6.25
N ARG A 100 1.83 -0.86 6.03
CA ARG A 100 1.51 -0.40 4.68
C ARG A 100 2.63 -0.89 3.78
N GLU A 101 2.50 -2.15 3.34
CA GLU A 101 2.81 -2.42 1.95
C GLU A 101 2.25 -1.23 1.17
N THR A 102 3.09 -0.66 0.33
CA THR A 102 2.61 0.16 -0.75
C THR A 102 1.87 -0.79 -1.68
N VAL A 103 0.60 -1.04 -1.38
CA VAL A 103 -0.33 -1.99 -1.99
C VAL A 103 0.34 -3.32 -2.48
N LEU A 104 0.77 -3.59 -3.73
CA LEU A 104 1.00 -2.79 -4.96
C LEU A 104 0.36 -3.46 -6.20
N TYR A 105 -0.86 -3.96 -6.04
CA TYR A 105 -1.54 -4.85 -6.96
C TYR A 105 -2.02 -4.18 -8.25
N GLY A 106 -1.70 -4.78 -9.40
CA GLY A 106 -2.15 -4.36 -10.74
C GLY A 106 -3.37 -5.14 -11.24
N ALA A 107 -3.71 -4.96 -12.52
CA ALA A 107 -4.67 -5.81 -13.23
C ALA A 107 -3.97 -7.09 -13.74
N GLY A 108 -4.70 -8.20 -13.84
CA GLY A 108 -4.17 -9.49 -14.33
C GLY A 108 -4.05 -10.64 -13.31
N ALA A 109 -4.38 -10.40 -12.04
CA ALA A 109 -4.53 -11.44 -10.99
C ALA A 109 -5.89 -11.30 -10.25
N GLU A 110 -6.93 -10.94 -11.01
CA GLU A 110 -8.21 -10.39 -10.54
C GLU A 110 -9.13 -11.45 -9.93
N ALA A 111 -8.77 -11.94 -8.75
CA ALA A 111 -9.25 -13.24 -8.27
C ALA A 111 -9.65 -13.35 -6.78
N MET A 112 -8.81 -12.95 -5.82
CA MET A 112 -8.77 -13.68 -4.55
C MET A 112 -8.70 -12.82 -3.28
N ARG A 113 -9.76 -12.08 -2.95
CA ARG A 113 -9.91 -11.42 -1.63
C ARG A 113 -11.34 -11.45 -1.04
N ALA A 114 -12.13 -12.49 -1.35
CA ALA A 114 -13.33 -12.81 -0.56
C ALA A 114 -13.21 -14.19 0.10
N GLY A 115 -14.13 -14.49 1.02
CA GLY A 115 -14.07 -15.70 1.84
C GLY A 115 -13.23 -15.59 3.13
N SER A 116 -12.84 -14.38 3.57
CA SER A 116 -12.40 -14.17 4.96
C SER A 116 -12.81 -12.80 5.53
N GLU A 117 -13.82 -12.79 6.40
CA GLU A 117 -14.08 -11.72 7.37
C GLU A 117 -13.03 -11.75 8.51
N ARG A 118 -11.73 -11.77 8.17
CA ARG A 118 -10.62 -11.97 9.14
C ARG A 118 -9.39 -11.11 8.90
N HIS A 119 -8.93 -10.96 7.65
CA HIS A 119 -7.70 -10.22 7.34
C HIS A 119 -7.92 -8.73 7.02
N ASP A 120 -9.11 -8.19 7.29
CA ASP A 120 -9.38 -6.73 7.27
C ASP A 120 -8.91 -6.05 8.57
N ASP A 121 -8.40 -6.82 9.54
CA ASP A 121 -7.79 -6.34 10.78
C ASP A 121 -6.30 -5.96 10.58
N PRO A 122 -5.91 -4.68 10.82
CA PRO A 122 -4.52 -4.25 10.71
C PRO A 122 -3.57 -4.93 11.72
N VAL A 123 -4.09 -5.46 12.84
CA VAL A 123 -3.30 -6.19 13.84
C VAL A 123 -2.76 -7.50 13.27
N GLU A 124 -3.56 -8.23 12.48
CA GLU A 124 -3.11 -9.44 11.77
C GLU A 124 -1.94 -9.11 10.82
N ARG A 125 -2.08 -8.05 10.02
CA ARG A 125 -1.06 -7.61 9.06
C ARG A 125 0.25 -7.20 9.74
N LEU A 126 0.16 -6.50 10.87
CA LEU A 126 1.32 -6.19 11.71
C LEU A 126 1.96 -7.48 12.26
N ALA A 127 1.16 -8.42 12.74
CA ALA A 127 1.66 -9.69 13.27
C ALA A 127 2.37 -10.54 12.20
N GLU A 128 1.88 -10.54 10.96
CA GLU A 128 2.57 -11.16 9.82
C GLU A 128 3.88 -10.44 9.48
N HIS A 129 3.85 -9.11 9.40
CA HIS A 129 5.04 -8.30 9.08
C HIS A 129 6.18 -8.50 10.08
N PHE A 130 5.88 -8.55 11.39
CA PHE A 130 6.88 -8.76 12.43
C PHE A 130 7.27 -10.24 12.55
N GLY A 131 6.30 -11.15 12.70
CA GLY A 131 6.50 -12.61 12.65
C GLY A 131 7.68 -13.14 13.49
N LYS A 132 8.80 -13.46 12.83
CA LYS A 132 10.06 -13.94 13.45
C LYS A 132 11.27 -13.03 13.18
N ARG A 133 11.02 -11.75 12.92
CA ARG A 133 12.05 -10.73 12.65
C ARG A 133 12.44 -10.01 13.93
N ARG A 134 13.74 -9.69 14.07
CA ARG A 134 14.26 -8.89 15.17
C ARG A 134 14.13 -7.41 14.83
N ILE A 135 12.95 -6.89 15.17
CA ILE A 135 12.52 -5.52 14.91
C ILE A 135 12.38 -4.76 16.23
N LEU A 136 12.81 -3.50 16.23
CA LEU A 136 12.48 -2.52 17.26
C LEU A 136 11.37 -1.60 16.75
N LEU A 137 10.18 -1.70 17.35
CA LEU A 137 9.06 -0.79 17.10
C LEU A 137 9.01 0.29 18.19
N ILE A 138 9.11 1.55 17.80
CA ILE A 138 8.90 2.71 18.67
C ILE A 138 7.46 3.18 18.50
N LEU A 139 6.69 3.21 19.59
CA LEU A 139 5.36 3.83 19.61
C LEU A 139 5.47 5.16 20.36
N ASP A 140 5.31 6.28 19.66
CA ASP A 140 5.47 7.60 20.25
C ASP A 140 4.12 8.28 20.51
N ASN A 141 4.02 8.93 21.68
CA ASN A 141 2.82 9.61 22.17
C ASN A 141 1.59 8.69 22.39
N CYS A 142 1.74 7.59 23.13
CA CYS A 142 0.61 6.70 23.44
C CYS A 142 -0.44 7.31 24.38
N GLU A 143 -0.16 8.43 25.05
CA GLU A 143 -0.95 8.96 26.18
C GLU A 143 -2.40 9.40 25.91
N HIS A 144 -2.83 9.51 24.65
CA HIS A 144 -4.22 9.80 24.27
C HIS A 144 -4.99 8.54 23.80
N VAL A 145 -4.29 7.44 23.55
CA VAL A 145 -4.82 6.17 23.00
C VAL A 145 -4.30 4.95 23.78
N VAL A 146 -4.02 5.12 25.07
CA VAL A 146 -3.33 4.14 25.94
C VAL A 146 -3.95 2.75 25.84
N GLU A 147 -5.27 2.63 25.92
CA GLU A 147 -5.95 1.32 25.82
C GLU A 147 -5.76 0.63 24.46
N ALA A 148 -5.83 1.37 23.35
CA ALA A 148 -5.68 0.79 22.02
C ALA A 148 -4.23 0.41 21.72
N ALA A 149 -3.28 1.27 22.11
CA ALA A 149 -1.85 0.96 22.06
C ALA A 149 -1.51 -0.26 22.93
N ALA A 150 -2.08 -0.36 24.13
CA ALA A 150 -1.86 -1.50 25.03
C ALA A 150 -2.40 -2.82 24.46
N ARG A 151 -3.63 -2.82 23.91
CA ARG A 151 -4.23 -4.00 23.25
C ARG A 151 -3.37 -4.47 22.07
N LEU A 152 -3.01 -3.55 21.18
CA LEU A 152 -2.14 -3.81 20.03
C LEU A 152 -0.78 -4.39 20.46
N VAL A 153 -0.11 -3.75 21.42
CA VAL A 153 1.21 -4.18 21.90
C VAL A 153 1.14 -5.55 22.58
N ALA A 154 0.12 -5.83 23.38
CA ALA A 154 -0.06 -7.14 24.00
C ALA A 154 -0.16 -8.26 22.96
N GLU A 155 -1.02 -8.08 21.95
CA GLU A 155 -1.25 -9.10 20.92
C GLU A 155 -0.03 -9.31 20.02
N LEU A 156 0.63 -8.22 19.59
CA LEU A 156 1.84 -8.32 18.78
C LEU A 156 3.00 -8.98 19.54
N LEU A 157 3.14 -8.71 20.85
CA LEU A 157 4.19 -9.35 21.65
C LEU A 157 3.92 -10.84 21.91
N GLU A 158 2.65 -11.26 21.98
CA GLU A 158 2.28 -12.68 22.01
C GLU A 158 2.53 -13.38 20.66
N ARG A 159 2.13 -12.76 19.55
CA ARG A 159 2.22 -13.33 18.19
C ARG A 159 3.65 -13.33 17.61
N CYS A 160 4.50 -12.36 17.97
CA CYS A 160 5.77 -12.10 17.28
C CYS A 160 6.98 -12.18 18.24
N PRO A 161 7.55 -13.35 18.54
CA PRO A 161 8.48 -13.55 19.67
C PRO A 161 9.79 -12.76 19.62
N GLU A 162 10.24 -12.34 18.43
CA GLU A 162 11.47 -11.56 18.20
C GLU A 162 11.22 -10.03 18.15
N LEU A 163 9.96 -9.59 18.26
CA LEU A 163 9.60 -8.17 18.34
C LEU A 163 9.93 -7.61 19.73
N THR A 164 10.54 -6.41 19.73
CA THR A 164 10.73 -5.54 20.90
C THR A 164 10.05 -4.20 20.67
N VAL A 165 9.37 -3.68 21.68
CA VAL A 165 8.61 -2.41 21.63
C VAL A 165 9.19 -1.39 22.61
N LEU A 166 9.40 -0.15 22.14
CA LEU A 166 9.79 1.02 22.91
C LEU A 166 8.68 2.07 22.85
N ALA A 167 7.79 2.08 23.83
CA ALA A 167 6.68 3.03 23.89
C ALA A 167 7.08 4.35 24.58
N THR A 168 6.40 5.46 24.29
CA THR A 168 6.48 6.70 25.09
C THR A 168 5.08 7.12 25.54
N SER A 169 4.92 7.41 26.85
CA SER A 169 3.61 7.73 27.44
C SER A 169 3.69 8.68 28.66
N ARG A 170 2.55 9.31 29.02
CA ARG A 170 2.29 10.01 30.31
C ARG A 170 1.89 9.05 31.43
N GLU A 171 1.51 7.81 31.10
CA GLU A 171 1.13 6.73 32.03
C GLU A 171 1.36 5.31 31.45
N PRO A 172 1.48 4.26 32.28
CA PRO A 172 1.74 2.89 31.82
C PRO A 172 0.74 2.40 30.76
N LEU A 173 1.18 1.54 29.85
CA LEU A 173 0.28 0.79 28.96
C LEU A 173 -0.48 -0.31 29.73
N GLY A 174 0.09 -0.84 30.82
CA GLY A 174 -0.53 -1.90 31.63
C GLY A 174 -0.40 -3.30 31.04
N VAL A 175 0.49 -3.49 30.06
CA VAL A 175 0.70 -4.77 29.37
C VAL A 175 1.58 -5.71 30.22
N PRO A 176 1.25 -7.02 30.34
CA PRO A 176 2.11 -7.97 31.04
C PRO A 176 3.53 -8.02 30.47
N GLY A 177 4.53 -7.77 31.32
CA GLY A 177 5.94 -7.69 30.91
C GLY A 177 6.44 -6.28 30.54
N GLU A 178 5.61 -5.24 30.70
CA GLU A 178 6.02 -3.84 30.56
C GLU A 178 7.11 -3.45 31.59
N LEU A 179 8.29 -3.08 31.11
CA LEU A 179 9.33 -2.43 31.89
C LEU A 179 9.13 -0.91 31.84
N LEU A 180 8.70 -0.33 32.95
CA LEU A 180 8.54 1.12 33.08
C LEU A 180 9.89 1.78 33.33
N ARG A 181 10.31 2.66 32.41
CA ARG A 181 11.51 3.51 32.55
C ARG A 181 11.08 4.97 32.75
N PRO A 182 11.11 5.50 33.99
CA PRO A 182 10.81 6.89 34.25
C PRO A 182 11.80 7.82 33.54
N VAL A 183 11.30 8.66 32.64
CA VAL A 183 12.07 9.76 32.03
C VAL A 183 11.97 10.96 32.96
N GLU A 184 12.79 10.95 34.01
CA GLU A 184 12.91 12.11 34.89
C GLU A 184 13.43 13.33 34.12
N PRO A 185 13.12 14.56 34.58
CA PRO A 185 13.63 15.79 33.97
C PRO A 185 15.16 15.90 34.05
N LEU A 186 15.73 16.85 33.32
CA LEU A 186 17.19 17.03 33.31
C LEU A 186 17.68 17.48 34.69
N PRO A 187 18.70 16.81 35.28
CA PRO A 187 19.31 17.27 36.52
C PRO A 187 19.96 18.64 36.30
N GLU A 188 20.01 19.46 37.34
CA GLU A 188 20.36 20.90 37.24
C GLU A 188 21.62 21.21 36.40
N PRO A 189 22.76 20.48 36.50
CA PRO A 189 23.92 20.73 35.65
C PRO A 189 23.67 20.50 34.15
N VAL A 190 22.79 19.55 33.80
CA VAL A 190 22.39 19.26 32.41
C VAL A 190 21.32 20.24 31.93
N ALA A 191 20.37 20.62 32.79
CA ALA A 191 19.40 21.67 32.51
C ALA A 191 20.10 23.02 32.22
N LEU A 192 21.11 23.38 33.01
CA LEU A 192 21.98 24.54 32.78
C LEU A 192 22.79 24.41 31.49
N ARG A 193 23.28 23.21 31.14
CA ARG A 193 24.02 22.97 29.88
C ARG A 193 23.12 23.12 28.66
N LEU A 194 21.86 22.67 28.73
CA LEU A 194 20.85 22.93 27.69
C LEU A 194 20.51 24.42 27.60
N LEU A 195 20.28 25.11 28.73
CA LEU A 195 20.02 26.55 28.77
C LEU A 195 21.22 27.36 28.22
N ALA A 196 22.46 26.91 28.42
CA ALA A 196 23.65 27.52 27.86
C ALA A 196 23.73 27.35 26.32
N ASP A 197 23.58 26.13 25.82
CA ASP A 197 23.62 25.80 24.38
C ASP A 197 22.51 26.53 23.61
N ARG A 198 21.25 26.36 24.05
CA ARG A 198 20.08 27.01 23.44
C ARG A 198 20.10 28.53 23.64
N GLY A 199 20.60 29.01 24.79
CA GLY A 199 20.71 30.42 25.10
C GLY A 199 21.79 31.14 24.28
N ALA A 200 22.90 30.48 23.97
CA ALA A 200 23.93 31.01 23.08
C ALA A 200 23.47 31.04 21.61
N ALA A 201 22.69 30.04 21.19
CA ALA A 201 22.03 30.03 19.87
C ALA A 201 20.93 31.11 19.77
N ALA A 202 20.19 31.37 20.85
CA ALA A 202 19.23 32.45 20.92
C ALA A 202 19.93 33.82 20.90
N ARG A 203 20.92 34.04 21.78
CA ARG A 203 21.67 35.30 21.94
C ARG A 203 23.17 35.03 21.87
N PRO A 204 23.86 35.38 20.77
CA PRO A 204 25.30 35.25 20.65
C PRO A 204 26.04 35.91 21.82
N GLY A 205 27.01 35.18 22.39
CA GLY A 205 27.78 35.62 23.56
C GLY A 205 27.07 35.46 24.91
N PHE A 206 25.85 34.94 24.97
CA PHE A 206 25.25 34.50 26.23
C PHE A 206 26.05 33.36 26.87
N ARG A 207 26.21 33.43 28.20
CA ARG A 207 26.77 32.36 29.02
C ARG A 207 26.02 32.29 30.34
N VAL A 208 25.77 31.08 30.84
CA VAL A 208 25.14 30.87 32.16
C VAL A 208 26.07 31.23 33.33
N ASP A 209 27.39 31.30 33.10
CA ASP A 209 28.43 31.63 34.08
C ASP A 209 29.03 33.04 33.89
N ALA A 210 28.33 33.94 33.18
CA ALA A 210 28.83 35.27 32.86
C ALA A 210 29.10 36.17 34.09
N ASP A 211 28.25 36.05 35.12
CA ASP A 211 28.36 36.73 36.41
C ASP A 211 27.46 36.03 37.45
N ASP A 212 27.70 36.25 38.75
CA ASP A 212 26.98 35.60 39.84
C ASP A 212 25.45 35.75 39.78
N ARG A 213 24.94 36.90 39.29
CA ARG A 213 23.50 37.16 39.20
C ARG A 213 22.90 36.45 38.00
N THR A 214 23.61 36.40 36.88
CA THR A 214 23.22 35.60 35.72
C THR A 214 23.22 34.10 36.06
N ALA A 215 24.25 33.61 36.76
CA ALA A 215 24.32 32.22 37.21
C ALA A 215 23.17 31.85 38.16
N ALA A 216 22.93 32.66 39.20
CA ALA A 216 21.80 32.47 40.11
C ALA A 216 20.44 32.50 39.38
N ALA A 217 20.26 33.41 38.41
CA ALA A 217 19.03 33.45 37.62
C ALA A 217 18.88 32.23 36.70
N CYS A 218 19.96 31.70 36.11
CA CYS A 218 19.92 30.50 35.27
C CYS A 218 19.56 29.25 36.08
N VAL A 219 20.13 29.09 37.28
CA VAL A 219 19.74 28.05 38.25
C VAL A 219 18.25 28.18 38.59
N GLU A 220 17.78 29.40 38.89
CA GLU A 220 16.39 29.66 39.25
C GLU A 220 15.40 29.40 38.09
N ILE A 221 15.79 29.66 36.84
CA ILE A 221 15.06 29.24 35.64
C ILE A 221 14.97 27.71 35.58
N CYS A 222 16.10 27.01 35.56
CA CYS A 222 16.13 25.55 35.42
C CYS A 222 15.32 24.85 36.52
N ARG A 223 15.38 25.37 37.76
CA ARG A 223 14.60 24.90 38.90
C ARG A 223 13.10 25.22 38.79
N ARG A 224 12.71 26.39 38.27
CA ARG A 224 11.28 26.74 38.06
C ARG A 224 10.64 25.98 36.90
N LEU A 225 11.42 25.55 35.92
CA LEU A 225 10.95 24.78 34.77
C LEU A 225 10.98 23.26 35.03
N ASP A 226 11.13 22.85 36.29
CA ASP A 226 11.25 21.45 36.74
C ASP A 226 12.32 20.63 35.98
N GLY A 227 13.32 21.26 35.34
CA GLY A 227 14.29 20.58 34.48
C GLY A 227 13.74 20.07 33.13
N LEU A 228 12.52 20.44 32.73
CA LEU A 228 11.88 19.95 31.50
C LEU A 228 12.55 20.52 30.22
N PRO A 229 13.12 19.69 29.32
CA PRO A 229 13.82 20.16 28.12
C PRO A 229 13.05 21.18 27.28
N LEU A 230 11.80 20.88 26.93
CA LEU A 230 10.99 21.76 26.09
C LEU A 230 10.70 23.12 26.76
N ALA A 231 10.45 23.11 28.06
CA ALA A 231 10.23 24.33 28.82
C ALA A 231 11.50 25.19 28.89
N ILE A 232 12.68 24.55 29.02
CA ILE A 232 13.99 25.20 28.97
C ILE A 232 14.26 25.78 27.57
N GLU A 233 13.92 25.08 26.50
CA GLU A 233 14.06 25.57 25.11
C GLU A 233 13.17 26.80 24.85
N LEU A 234 11.89 26.72 25.21
CA LEU A 234 10.94 27.85 25.11
C LEU A 234 11.36 29.07 25.95
N ALA A 235 12.01 28.86 27.09
CA ALA A 235 12.56 29.94 27.93
C ALA A 235 13.88 30.50 27.36
N ALA A 236 14.78 29.64 26.86
CA ALA A 236 16.07 30.04 26.28
C ALA A 236 15.88 30.94 25.05
N ALA A 237 14.89 30.66 24.20
CA ALA A 237 14.50 31.52 23.08
C ALA A 237 14.23 32.99 23.50
N ARG A 238 13.75 33.22 24.73
CA ARG A 238 13.44 34.57 25.25
C ARG A 238 14.68 35.38 25.65
N LEU A 239 15.88 34.78 25.72
CA LEU A 239 17.14 35.48 26.04
C LEU A 239 17.54 36.53 24.99
N ARG A 240 16.93 36.51 23.80
CA ARG A 240 17.01 37.59 22.79
C ARG A 240 16.44 38.92 23.27
N MET A 241 15.35 38.89 24.05
CA MET A 241 14.62 40.09 24.46
C MET A 241 14.70 40.36 25.97
N LEU A 242 15.02 39.34 26.77
CA LEU A 242 14.99 39.40 28.24
C LEU A 242 16.33 38.93 28.83
N THR A 243 16.70 39.50 29.97
CA THR A 243 17.77 38.92 30.81
C THR A 243 17.27 37.67 31.52
N ALA A 244 18.19 36.77 31.90
CA ALA A 244 17.85 35.57 32.69
C ALA A 244 17.06 35.92 33.97
N ARG A 245 17.39 37.04 34.63
CA ARG A 245 16.65 37.54 35.81
C ARG A 245 15.18 37.82 35.47
N GLN A 246 14.92 38.59 34.40
CA GLN A 246 13.56 38.93 33.95
C GLN A 246 12.75 37.71 33.48
N ILE A 247 13.40 36.66 32.96
CA ILE A 247 12.76 35.38 32.65
C ILE A 247 12.39 34.66 33.94
N ALA A 248 13.33 34.54 34.89
CA ALA A 248 13.09 33.92 36.20
C ALA A 248 11.92 34.59 36.94
N ASP A 249 11.90 35.93 37.01
CA ASP A 249 10.88 36.70 37.72
C ASP A 249 9.47 36.44 37.16
N ARG A 250 9.31 36.48 35.83
CA ARG A 250 8.02 36.28 35.15
C ARG A 250 7.49 34.85 35.26
N LEU A 251 8.38 33.86 35.35
CA LEU A 251 8.01 32.48 35.66
C LEU A 251 7.40 32.38 37.07
N ASP A 252 7.93 33.10 38.07
CA ASP A 252 7.38 33.08 39.43
C ASP A 252 5.93 33.59 39.48
N ASP A 253 5.65 34.74 38.83
CA ASP A 253 4.31 35.31 38.76
C ASP A 253 3.32 34.36 38.07
N ARG A 254 3.73 33.71 36.98
CA ARG A 254 2.88 32.75 36.24
C ARG A 254 2.55 31.51 37.05
N PHE A 255 3.52 30.94 37.76
CA PHE A 255 3.26 29.78 38.61
C PHE A 255 2.40 30.13 39.83
N ARG A 256 2.59 31.32 40.43
CA ARG A 256 1.69 31.83 41.50
C ARG A 256 0.24 31.93 41.04
N LEU A 257 0.00 32.46 39.82
CA LEU A 257 -1.34 32.57 39.25
C LEU A 257 -1.98 31.19 39.03
N LEU A 258 -1.30 30.26 38.35
CA LEU A 258 -1.87 28.95 38.01
C LEU A 258 -2.13 28.06 39.24
N THR A 259 -1.28 28.16 40.27
CA THR A 259 -1.47 27.46 41.56
C THR A 259 -2.78 27.84 42.25
N SER A 260 -3.38 29.00 41.92
CA SER A 260 -4.64 29.45 42.51
C SER A 260 -5.90 28.94 41.79
N GLY A 261 -5.80 28.48 40.53
CA GLY A 261 -6.95 28.32 39.64
C GLY A 261 -7.39 26.89 39.31
N SER A 262 -6.51 25.88 39.39
CA SER A 262 -6.82 24.50 38.98
C SER A 262 -6.30 23.45 39.96
N ARG A 263 -7.16 22.52 40.36
CA ARG A 263 -6.86 21.41 41.30
C ARG A 263 -6.82 20.02 40.66
N THR A 264 -7.00 19.92 39.34
CA THR A 264 -7.22 18.64 38.63
C THR A 264 -6.06 18.18 37.74
N VAL A 265 -5.08 19.05 37.45
CA VAL A 265 -3.95 18.76 36.56
C VAL A 265 -2.68 18.44 37.37
N ARG A 266 -1.89 17.43 36.96
CA ARG A 266 -0.64 17.05 37.66
C ARG A 266 0.38 18.22 37.62
N PRO A 267 1.13 18.55 38.69
CA PRO A 267 1.95 19.76 38.75
C PRO A 267 2.89 19.99 37.56
N ARG A 268 3.63 18.96 37.12
CA ARG A 268 4.56 19.04 35.98
C ARG A 268 3.88 19.38 34.63
N GLN A 269 2.58 19.06 34.47
CA GLN A 269 1.80 19.48 33.29
C GLN A 269 1.36 20.96 33.41
N GLN A 270 1.08 21.44 34.62
CA GLN A 270 0.91 22.87 34.87
C GLN A 270 2.21 23.63 34.54
N THR A 271 3.37 23.06 34.85
CA THR A 271 4.69 23.63 34.52
C THR A 271 4.85 23.89 33.02
N LEU A 272 4.57 22.89 32.17
CA LEU A 272 4.66 23.08 30.72
C LEU A 272 3.56 24.00 30.17
N ARG A 273 2.30 23.81 30.59
CA ARG A 273 1.17 24.61 30.08
C ARG A 273 1.35 26.10 30.42
N ALA A 274 1.88 26.44 31.60
CA ALA A 274 2.24 27.81 31.95
C ALA A 274 3.24 28.48 31.00
N VAL A 275 4.22 27.70 30.51
CA VAL A 275 5.28 28.19 29.61
C VAL A 275 4.76 28.33 28.19
N VAL A 276 3.78 27.51 27.79
CA VAL A 276 3.03 27.67 26.53
C VAL A 276 2.07 28.86 26.61
N ASP A 277 1.25 28.98 27.67
CA ASP A 277 0.37 30.13 27.93
C ASP A 277 1.17 31.45 27.92
N TRP A 278 2.30 31.52 28.64
CA TRP A 278 3.19 32.69 28.63
C TRP A 278 3.83 32.93 27.26
N SER A 279 4.21 31.86 26.54
CA SER A 279 4.75 31.96 25.19
C SER A 279 3.75 32.50 24.18
N TRP A 280 2.47 32.18 24.37
CA TRP A 280 1.30 32.59 23.59
C TRP A 280 0.85 34.03 23.88
N GLU A 281 0.88 34.47 25.14
CA GLU A 281 0.65 35.87 25.50
C GLU A 281 1.69 36.80 24.85
N LEU A 282 2.94 36.35 24.73
CA LEU A 282 4.04 37.04 24.06
C LEU A 282 3.98 36.97 22.51
N LEU A 283 2.90 36.45 21.94
CA LEU A 283 2.61 36.56 20.51
C LEU A 283 1.76 37.79 20.21
N ASN A 284 1.98 38.41 19.06
CA ASN A 284 1.00 39.33 18.46
C ASN A 284 -0.19 38.52 17.89
N GLU A 285 -1.27 39.18 17.47
CA GLU A 285 -2.47 38.45 17.06
C GLU A 285 -2.31 37.72 15.72
N ASP A 286 -1.48 38.22 14.80
CA ASP A 286 -1.16 37.53 13.54
C ASP A 286 -0.42 36.21 13.80
N GLU A 287 0.57 36.23 14.71
CA GLU A 287 1.30 35.06 15.17
C GLU A 287 0.41 34.06 15.91
N ARG A 288 -0.59 34.52 16.68
CA ARG A 288 -1.58 33.62 17.31
C ARG A 288 -2.48 33.00 16.27
N GLU A 289 -3.01 33.78 15.34
CA GLU A 289 -3.90 33.29 14.29
C GLU A 289 -3.21 32.27 13.38
N VAL A 290 -1.96 32.51 13.00
CA VAL A 290 -1.15 31.54 12.25
C VAL A 290 -0.87 30.30 13.11
N LEU A 291 -0.53 30.44 14.40
CA LEU A 291 -0.32 29.27 15.27
C LEU A 291 -1.60 28.43 15.44
N ARG A 292 -2.78 29.06 15.64
CA ARG A 292 -4.10 28.38 15.66
C ARG A 292 -4.30 27.57 14.38
N ARG A 293 -4.18 28.24 13.22
CA ARG A 293 -4.47 27.64 11.92
C ARG A 293 -3.47 26.54 11.53
N LEU A 294 -2.23 26.60 12.00
CA LEU A 294 -1.26 25.52 11.83
C LEU A 294 -1.64 24.21 12.56
N SER A 295 -2.62 24.22 13.48
CA SER A 295 -3.05 23.00 14.19
C SER A 295 -3.85 22.01 13.33
N VAL A 296 -4.37 22.43 12.16
CA VAL A 296 -5.18 21.55 11.28
C VAL A 296 -4.33 20.65 10.36
N PHE A 297 -3.00 20.78 10.36
CA PHE A 297 -2.09 20.00 9.52
C PHE A 297 -1.57 18.74 10.22
N ALA A 298 -1.73 17.58 9.60
CA ALA A 298 -1.05 16.35 10.01
C ALA A 298 0.40 16.33 9.48
N GLY A 299 1.37 16.03 10.35
CA GLY A 299 2.79 15.95 9.97
C GLY A 299 3.47 17.29 9.58
N GLY A 300 2.72 18.40 9.60
CA GLY A 300 3.18 19.72 9.16
C GLY A 300 3.13 19.91 7.64
N CYS A 301 3.53 21.11 7.20
CA CYS A 301 3.25 21.66 5.87
C CYS A 301 4.50 22.27 5.22
N ASP A 302 4.43 22.63 3.94
CA ASP A 302 5.36 23.58 3.33
C ASP A 302 4.90 25.05 3.52
N LEU A 303 5.66 26.01 3.01
CA LEU A 303 5.32 27.44 3.09
C LEU A 303 4.02 27.77 2.35
N THR A 304 3.84 27.26 1.13
CA THR A 304 2.69 27.60 0.27
C THR A 304 1.39 27.02 0.83
N ALA A 305 1.46 25.84 1.44
CA ALA A 305 0.38 25.27 2.23
C ALA A 305 0.06 26.14 3.47
N ALA A 306 1.08 26.61 4.20
CA ALA A 306 0.88 27.51 5.33
C ALA A 306 0.25 28.84 4.92
N GLU A 307 0.69 29.46 3.82
CA GLU A 307 0.12 30.70 3.26
C GLU A 307 -1.35 30.52 2.82
N ALA A 308 -1.70 29.37 2.23
CA ALA A 308 -3.06 29.09 1.79
C ALA A 308 -4.06 28.91 2.95
N VAL A 309 -3.65 28.27 4.05
CA VAL A 309 -4.51 28.01 5.21
C VAL A 309 -4.48 29.16 6.22
N CYS A 310 -3.30 29.71 6.48
CA CYS A 310 -3.06 30.72 7.51
C CYS A 310 -3.12 32.17 6.99
N GLY A 311 -3.15 32.37 5.67
CA GLY A 311 -3.14 33.68 5.03
C GLY A 311 -1.73 34.24 4.81
N PRO A 312 -1.60 35.40 4.13
CA PRO A 312 -0.31 35.95 3.70
C PRO A 312 0.64 36.33 4.84
N ALA A 313 0.13 36.50 6.06
CA ALA A 313 0.96 36.72 7.25
C ALA A 313 1.82 35.50 7.63
N ALA A 314 1.54 34.30 7.08
CA ALA A 314 2.29 33.08 7.37
C ALA A 314 3.80 33.23 7.12
N LEU A 315 4.21 33.88 6.03
CA LEU A 315 5.63 34.05 5.68
C LEU A 315 6.42 34.77 6.78
N ASP A 316 5.98 35.96 7.19
CA ASP A 316 6.67 36.78 8.19
C ASP A 316 6.55 36.20 9.61
N THR A 317 5.40 35.61 9.94
CA THR A 317 5.14 35.04 11.27
C THR A 317 5.83 33.69 11.50
N LEU A 318 5.94 32.82 10.49
CA LEU A 318 6.61 31.51 10.63
C LEU A 318 8.06 31.66 11.10
N GLY A 319 8.80 32.63 10.57
CA GLY A 319 10.17 32.93 11.03
C GLY A 319 10.21 33.29 12.52
N SER A 320 9.28 34.15 12.97
CA SER A 320 9.15 34.54 14.38
C SER A 320 8.69 33.37 15.28
N LEU A 321 7.79 32.51 14.82
CA LEU A 321 7.31 31.33 15.55
C LEU A 321 8.39 30.24 15.67
N VAL A 322 9.26 30.11 14.68
CA VAL A 322 10.46 29.26 14.72
C VAL A 322 11.49 29.83 15.70
N ASP A 323 11.78 31.13 15.63
CA ASP A 323 12.65 31.82 16.59
C ASP A 323 12.14 31.75 18.04
N LYS A 324 10.82 31.69 18.22
CA LYS A 324 10.15 31.48 19.52
C LYS A 324 10.03 30.00 19.93
N SER A 325 10.54 29.08 19.11
CA SER A 325 10.52 27.62 19.33
C SER A 325 9.12 26.99 19.47
N LEU A 326 8.10 27.61 18.86
CA LEU A 326 6.73 27.08 18.79
C LEU A 326 6.49 26.27 17.51
N VAL A 327 7.20 26.61 16.44
CA VAL A 327 7.23 25.88 15.16
C VAL A 327 8.64 25.30 14.98
N VAL A 328 8.74 24.08 14.48
CA VAL A 328 10.00 23.47 14.02
C VAL A 328 10.05 23.59 12.50
N ALA A 329 11.05 24.33 11.99
CA ALA A 329 11.44 24.28 10.58
C ALA A 329 12.50 23.18 10.37
N ALA A 330 12.34 22.36 9.33
CA ALA A 330 13.33 21.34 8.96
C ALA A 330 13.36 21.13 7.43
N PRO A 331 14.54 20.87 6.83
CA PRO A 331 14.63 20.53 5.42
C PRO A 331 14.03 19.15 5.13
N SER A 332 13.26 19.08 4.05
CA SER A 332 12.78 17.87 3.38
C SER A 332 13.88 17.25 2.51
N ALA A 333 13.69 16.00 2.06
CA ALA A 333 14.66 15.27 1.24
C ALA A 333 14.93 15.91 -0.15
N ASP A 334 14.04 16.77 -0.62
CA ASP A 334 14.16 17.60 -1.83
C ASP A 334 14.71 19.01 -1.55
N GLY A 335 15.13 19.31 -0.32
CA GLY A 335 15.71 20.60 0.08
C GLY A 335 14.70 21.69 0.43
N ALA A 336 13.40 21.48 0.23
CA ALA A 336 12.36 22.41 0.67
C ALA A 336 12.23 22.45 2.20
N MET A 337 11.91 23.61 2.79
CA MET A 337 11.62 23.68 4.22
C MET A 337 10.18 23.23 4.52
N ARG A 338 10.02 22.36 5.53
CA ARG A 338 8.73 22.06 6.16
C ARG A 338 8.63 22.70 7.53
N TYR A 339 7.43 23.12 7.88
CA TYR A 339 7.05 23.68 9.17
C TYR A 339 6.09 22.73 9.86
N ARG A 340 6.36 22.40 11.12
CA ARG A 340 5.45 21.62 11.97
C ARG A 340 5.36 22.22 13.35
N LEU A 341 4.20 22.13 13.98
CA LEU A 341 4.09 22.39 15.42
C LEU A 341 4.79 21.28 16.20
N LEU A 342 5.22 21.59 17.42
CA LEU A 342 5.47 20.57 18.43
C LEU A 342 4.12 20.09 18.97
N GLU A 343 3.98 18.80 19.24
CA GLU A 343 2.71 18.16 19.66
C GLU A 343 1.96 18.94 20.76
N THR A 344 2.61 19.23 21.89
CA THR A 344 1.98 19.98 23.00
C THR A 344 1.68 21.45 22.69
N VAL A 345 2.21 21.97 21.58
CA VAL A 345 1.85 23.28 21.01
C VAL A 345 0.71 23.12 20.00
N ALA A 346 0.60 21.99 19.31
CA ALA A 346 -0.52 21.64 18.43
C ALA A 346 -1.81 21.36 19.22
N GLU A 347 -1.74 20.53 20.28
CA GLU A 347 -2.83 20.31 21.25
C GLU A 347 -3.40 21.67 21.71
N TYR A 348 -2.52 22.53 22.22
CA TYR A 348 -2.86 23.86 22.74
C TYR A 348 -3.38 24.82 21.64
N ALA A 349 -2.75 24.86 20.47
CA ALA A 349 -3.18 25.71 19.37
C ALA A 349 -4.55 25.29 18.79
N GLY A 350 -4.85 23.98 18.83
CA GLY A 350 -6.17 23.41 18.54
C GLY A 350 -7.22 23.90 19.54
N GLU A 351 -6.97 23.72 20.86
CA GLU A 351 -7.85 24.28 21.91
C GLU A 351 -8.10 25.78 21.70
N ARG A 352 -7.06 26.56 21.36
CA ARG A 352 -7.16 28.01 21.09
C ARG A 352 -7.78 28.37 19.74
N LEU A 353 -7.94 27.42 18.81
CA LEU A 353 -8.71 27.57 17.58
C LEU A 353 -10.19 27.28 17.86
N ASP A 354 -10.50 26.23 18.62
CA ASP A 354 -11.84 25.90 19.08
C ASP A 354 -12.46 27.02 19.93
N GLU A 355 -11.70 27.63 20.84
CA GLU A 355 -12.12 28.82 21.61
C GLU A 355 -12.57 30.02 20.74
N THR A 356 -12.13 30.10 19.47
CA THR A 356 -12.57 31.16 18.54
C THR A 356 -13.83 30.79 17.75
N GLY A 357 -14.21 29.51 17.70
CA GLY A 357 -15.25 28.99 16.81
C GLY A 357 -14.87 28.97 15.32
N ARG A 358 -13.62 29.28 14.96
CA ARG A 358 -13.16 29.43 13.56
C ARG A 358 -12.44 28.19 13.00
N ARG A 359 -12.45 27.07 13.74
CA ARG A 359 -11.97 25.77 13.27
C ARG A 359 -12.48 25.41 11.85
N PRO A 360 -13.79 25.53 11.53
CA PRO A 360 -14.29 25.21 10.19
C PRO A 360 -13.73 26.10 9.07
N GLU A 361 -13.33 27.35 9.35
CA GLU A 361 -12.67 28.19 8.33
C GLU A 361 -11.28 27.65 7.97
N ALA A 362 -10.53 27.20 8.98
CA ALA A 362 -9.17 26.69 8.82
C ALA A 362 -9.19 25.30 8.16
N GLU A 363 -10.10 24.42 8.61
CA GLU A 363 -10.29 23.08 8.04
C GLU A 363 -10.81 23.15 6.60
N ARG A 364 -11.71 24.09 6.27
CA ARG A 364 -12.13 24.29 4.86
C ARG A 364 -11.00 24.83 3.99
N ALA A 365 -10.14 25.72 4.50
CA ALA A 365 -8.97 26.18 3.77
C ALA A 365 -7.95 25.05 3.52
N HIS A 366 -7.70 24.21 4.53
CA HIS A 366 -6.86 23.01 4.43
C HIS A 366 -7.41 22.00 3.42
N LEU A 367 -8.70 21.64 3.53
CA LEU A 367 -9.40 20.79 2.57
C LEU A 367 -9.28 21.32 1.14
N THR A 368 -9.57 22.61 0.93
CA THR A 368 -9.51 23.23 -0.40
C THR A 368 -8.09 23.18 -0.98
N TYR A 369 -7.06 23.48 -0.16
CA TYR A 369 -5.67 23.40 -0.58
C TYR A 369 -5.24 21.97 -0.95
N TYR A 370 -5.53 20.99 -0.09
CA TYR A 370 -5.09 19.62 -0.30
C TYR A 370 -5.86 18.88 -1.40
N ARG A 371 -7.14 19.21 -1.59
CA ARG A 371 -7.91 18.79 -2.78
C ARG A 371 -7.30 19.36 -4.06
N GLU A 372 -6.97 20.64 -4.11
CA GLU A 372 -6.31 21.21 -5.29
C GLU A 372 -4.90 20.64 -5.51
N LEU A 373 -4.16 20.32 -4.44
CA LEU A 373 -2.86 19.66 -4.52
C LEU A 373 -2.98 18.27 -5.15
N ALA A 374 -3.97 17.45 -4.74
CA ALA A 374 -4.26 16.17 -5.37
C ALA A 374 -4.66 16.33 -6.84
N ARG A 375 -5.65 17.19 -7.09
CA ARG A 375 -6.25 17.44 -8.41
C ARG A 375 -5.22 17.93 -9.44
N ALA A 376 -4.31 18.82 -9.03
CA ALA A 376 -3.23 19.30 -9.89
C ALA A 376 -2.05 18.32 -10.03
N THR A 377 -1.95 17.29 -9.18
CA THR A 377 -0.86 16.30 -9.22
C THR A 377 -1.23 15.03 -9.99
N ASP A 378 -2.51 14.62 -10.04
CA ASP A 378 -2.95 13.44 -10.83
C ASP A 378 -2.48 13.46 -12.31
N PRO A 379 -2.59 14.57 -13.07
CA PRO A 379 -2.12 14.60 -14.46
C PRO A 379 -0.61 14.35 -14.59
N LEU A 380 0.18 14.70 -13.56
CA LEU A 380 1.63 14.57 -13.54
C LEU A 380 2.10 13.13 -13.29
N LEU A 381 1.20 12.23 -12.86
CA LEU A 381 1.45 10.79 -12.70
C LEU A 381 1.55 10.03 -14.04
N ARG A 382 1.35 10.70 -15.18
CA ARG A 382 1.21 10.10 -16.53
C ARG A 382 2.23 10.67 -17.52
N GLY A 383 3.50 10.69 -17.12
CA GLY A 383 4.61 11.19 -17.93
C GLY A 383 5.87 11.46 -17.10
N PRO A 384 6.80 12.35 -17.53
CA PRO A 384 8.13 12.46 -16.93
C PRO A 384 8.12 13.03 -15.51
N GLY A 385 7.01 13.64 -15.06
CA GLY A 385 6.82 14.12 -13.70
C GLY A 385 6.47 13.03 -12.68
N GLN A 386 6.20 11.79 -13.12
CA GLN A 386 5.59 10.71 -12.35
C GLN A 386 6.29 10.45 -11.00
N LEU A 387 7.63 10.35 -10.97
CA LEU A 387 8.38 10.17 -9.72
C LEU A 387 8.22 11.34 -8.73
N ALA A 388 8.23 12.58 -9.22
CA ALA A 388 8.08 13.77 -8.39
C ALA A 388 6.62 13.95 -7.92
N ALA A 389 5.65 13.56 -8.74
CA ALA A 389 4.23 13.55 -8.42
C ALA A 389 3.90 12.51 -7.32
N ILE A 390 4.39 11.28 -7.48
CA ILE A 390 4.32 10.21 -6.47
C ILE A 390 4.94 10.70 -5.15
N GLY A 391 6.20 11.16 -5.20
CA GLY A 391 6.92 11.66 -4.03
C GLY A 391 6.33 12.94 -3.41
N ARG A 392 5.43 13.65 -4.09
CA ARG A 392 4.63 14.73 -3.50
C ARG A 392 3.42 14.18 -2.75
N LEU A 393 2.66 13.28 -3.38
CA LEU A 393 1.47 12.68 -2.77
C LEU A 393 1.80 11.81 -1.56
N GLU A 394 2.93 11.09 -1.56
CA GLU A 394 3.44 10.38 -0.37
C GLU A 394 3.68 11.31 0.83
N ARG A 395 4.32 12.46 0.59
CA ARG A 395 4.71 13.40 1.66
C ARG A 395 3.55 14.18 2.25
N GLU A 396 2.49 14.39 1.47
CA GLU A 396 1.25 15.02 1.92
C GLU A 396 0.15 14.01 2.27
N TYR A 397 0.42 12.69 2.25
CA TYR A 397 -0.64 11.68 2.31
C TYR A 397 -1.52 11.77 3.56
N GLU A 398 -0.94 12.06 4.72
CA GLU A 398 -1.74 12.21 5.95
C GLU A 398 -2.52 13.54 5.99
N ASN A 399 -2.05 14.60 5.33
CA ASN A 399 -2.87 15.81 5.11
C ASN A 399 -4.02 15.53 4.12
N LEU A 400 -3.78 14.72 3.08
CA LEU A 400 -4.80 14.29 2.13
C LEU A 400 -5.88 13.43 2.80
N ARG A 401 -5.49 12.53 3.73
CA ARG A 401 -6.44 11.78 4.57
C ARG A 401 -7.20 12.67 5.55
N VAL A 402 -6.57 13.68 6.15
CA VAL A 402 -7.26 14.66 7.02
C VAL A 402 -8.29 15.46 6.21
N ALA A 403 -7.92 15.96 5.03
CA ALA A 403 -8.85 16.63 4.12
C ALA A 403 -10.05 15.73 3.77
N LEU A 404 -9.80 14.48 3.40
CA LEU A 404 -10.86 13.53 3.05
C LEU A 404 -11.76 13.16 4.25
N ARG A 405 -11.18 12.99 5.46
CA ARG A 405 -11.94 12.85 6.72
C ARG A 405 -12.88 14.04 6.96
N HIS A 406 -12.40 15.27 6.82
CA HIS A 406 -13.23 16.47 6.99
C HIS A 406 -14.37 16.52 5.94
N ALA A 407 -14.08 16.26 4.67
CA ALA A 407 -15.10 16.27 3.62
C ALA A 407 -16.21 15.21 3.84
N VAL A 408 -15.85 14.02 4.34
CA VAL A 408 -16.83 12.99 4.73
C VAL A 408 -17.63 13.39 5.98
N ALA A 409 -16.98 13.97 6.99
CA ALA A 409 -17.63 14.39 8.25
C ALA A 409 -18.63 15.54 8.05
N ASP A 410 -18.24 16.58 7.31
CA ASP A 410 -19.12 17.69 6.90
C ASP A 410 -20.19 17.26 5.87
N ARG A 411 -20.00 16.07 5.28
CA ARG A 411 -20.79 15.51 4.18
C ARG A 411 -20.76 16.37 2.90
N ASP A 412 -19.64 17.06 2.66
CA ASP A 412 -19.36 17.70 1.38
C ASP A 412 -19.01 16.65 0.32
N GLU A 413 -20.07 16.11 -0.27
CA GLU A 413 -20.03 15.15 -1.36
C GLU A 413 -19.01 15.54 -2.45
N GLN A 414 -18.94 16.81 -2.85
CA GLN A 414 -18.21 17.17 -4.07
C GLN A 414 -16.71 17.35 -3.82
N GLU A 415 -16.32 17.89 -2.66
CA GLU A 415 -14.93 17.88 -2.21
C GLU A 415 -14.41 16.44 -2.07
N ALA A 416 -15.21 15.57 -1.45
CA ALA A 416 -14.87 14.17 -1.21
C ALA A 416 -14.77 13.37 -2.53
N LEU A 417 -15.74 13.54 -3.45
CA LEU A 417 -15.66 12.98 -4.81
C LEU A 417 -14.39 13.47 -5.53
N CYS A 418 -14.03 14.76 -5.43
CA CYS A 418 -12.85 15.31 -6.09
C CYS A 418 -11.54 14.71 -5.55
N LEU A 419 -11.42 14.54 -4.24
CA LEU A 419 -10.29 13.86 -3.60
C LEU A 419 -10.19 12.39 -4.03
N VAL A 420 -11.27 11.61 -3.94
CA VAL A 420 -11.28 10.19 -4.35
C VAL A 420 -10.92 10.03 -5.82
N LEU A 421 -11.50 10.83 -6.72
CA LEU A 421 -11.20 10.75 -8.15
C LEU A 421 -9.75 11.13 -8.45
N SER A 422 -9.21 12.18 -7.80
CA SER A 422 -7.82 12.62 -7.97
C SER A 422 -6.80 11.65 -7.37
N LEU A 423 -7.15 10.96 -6.28
CA LEU A 423 -6.26 10.00 -5.64
C LEU A 423 -6.39 8.58 -6.22
N SER A 424 -7.48 8.25 -6.92
CA SER A 424 -7.73 6.90 -7.47
C SER A 424 -6.56 6.30 -8.25
N TRP A 425 -5.90 7.09 -9.10
CA TRP A 425 -4.74 6.64 -9.86
C TRP A 425 -3.45 6.59 -9.03
N TYR A 426 -3.23 7.53 -8.11
CA TYR A 426 -2.13 7.43 -7.16
C TYR A 426 -2.26 6.21 -6.26
N TRP A 427 -3.48 5.92 -5.79
CA TRP A 427 -3.81 4.68 -5.12
C TRP A 427 -3.42 3.53 -6.04
N GLN A 428 -4.04 3.30 -7.20
CA GLN A 428 -3.69 2.19 -8.10
C GLN A 428 -2.17 2.07 -8.42
N MET A 429 -1.46 3.17 -8.65
CA MET A 429 0.00 3.19 -8.88
C MET A 429 0.85 2.82 -7.66
N ARG A 430 0.28 2.93 -6.46
CA ARG A 430 0.82 2.50 -5.16
C ARG A 430 -0.04 1.37 -4.57
N ASP A 431 -0.85 0.75 -5.44
CA ASP A 431 -2.20 0.17 -5.27
C ASP A 431 -3.11 0.66 -4.14
N LEU A 432 -2.69 0.63 -2.87
CA LEU A 432 -3.48 1.09 -1.71
C LEU A 432 -4.98 0.68 -1.76
N ARG A 433 -5.31 -0.51 -2.33
CA ARG A 433 -6.67 -0.93 -2.71
C ARG A 433 -7.68 -0.87 -1.58
N ILE A 434 -7.25 -1.11 -0.34
CA ILE A 434 -8.08 -1.01 0.87
C ILE A 434 -8.48 0.44 1.17
N GLU A 435 -7.57 1.41 1.02
CA GLU A 435 -7.91 2.84 1.15
C GLU A 435 -8.85 3.25 0.00
N ALA A 436 -8.56 2.86 -1.25
CA ALA A 436 -9.43 3.15 -2.40
C ALA A 436 -10.86 2.58 -2.23
N ARG A 437 -10.97 1.32 -1.78
CA ARG A 437 -12.21 0.62 -1.42
C ARG A 437 -12.99 1.38 -0.34
N ASN A 438 -12.35 1.63 0.81
CA ASN A 438 -12.99 2.22 1.98
C ASN A 438 -13.46 3.66 1.68
N TRP A 439 -12.59 4.50 1.14
CA TRP A 439 -12.95 5.88 0.80
C TRP A 439 -14.02 5.96 -0.26
N SER A 440 -13.97 5.11 -1.30
CA SER A 440 -14.99 5.12 -2.34
C SER A 440 -16.36 4.67 -1.79
N ARG A 441 -16.40 3.73 -0.83
CA ARG A 441 -17.62 3.30 -0.14
C ARG A 441 -18.22 4.40 0.73
N GLU A 442 -17.41 5.08 1.54
CA GLU A 442 -17.86 6.21 2.38
C GLU A 442 -18.36 7.38 1.54
N VAL A 443 -17.60 7.79 0.53
CA VAL A 443 -17.91 8.95 -0.31
C VAL A 443 -19.15 8.71 -1.17
N HIS A 444 -19.32 7.51 -1.75
CA HIS A 444 -20.53 7.23 -2.52
C HIS A 444 -21.79 7.12 -1.64
N ALA A 445 -21.65 6.95 -0.33
CA ALA A 445 -22.76 6.98 0.63
C ALA A 445 -23.13 8.41 1.10
N LEU A 446 -22.45 9.45 0.62
CA LEU A 446 -22.85 10.86 0.79
C LEU A 446 -23.90 11.30 -0.24
N GLY A 447 -23.93 10.64 -1.40
CA GLY A 447 -24.74 11.02 -2.56
C GLY A 447 -25.85 10.03 -2.92
N PRO A 448 -26.72 10.38 -3.89
CA PRO A 448 -27.63 9.43 -4.52
C PRO A 448 -26.86 8.51 -5.49
N ASP A 449 -27.01 7.19 -5.32
CA ASP A 449 -26.41 6.18 -6.20
C ASP A 449 -26.96 6.32 -7.64
N PRO A 450 -26.13 6.68 -8.64
CA PRO A 450 -26.54 6.94 -10.01
C PRO A 450 -26.94 5.66 -10.78
N PHE A 451 -26.75 4.48 -10.18
CA PHE A 451 -27.15 3.18 -10.71
C PHE A 451 -28.43 2.63 -10.05
N THR A 452 -29.17 3.47 -9.31
CA THR A 452 -30.54 3.18 -8.86
C THR A 452 -31.52 3.28 -10.04
N GLU A 453 -32.50 2.36 -10.12
CA GLU A 453 -33.56 2.46 -11.13
C GLU A 453 -34.53 3.63 -10.88
N PRO A 454 -35.09 4.29 -11.92
CA PRO A 454 -34.87 4.03 -13.35
C PRO A 454 -33.54 4.58 -13.85
N VAL A 455 -32.77 3.73 -14.53
CA VAL A 455 -31.42 4.05 -15.02
C VAL A 455 -31.47 5.19 -16.02
N ARG A 456 -30.66 6.23 -15.80
CA ARG A 456 -30.43 7.30 -16.77
C ARG A 456 -29.16 7.00 -17.58
N PRO A 457 -29.25 6.82 -18.90
CA PRO A 457 -28.06 6.70 -19.76
C PRO A 457 -27.12 7.89 -19.58
N ALA A 458 -25.82 7.62 -19.52
CA ALA A 458 -24.78 8.63 -19.49
C ALA A 458 -24.82 9.48 -20.78
N ARG A 459 -24.43 10.76 -20.66
CA ARG A 459 -24.20 11.62 -21.83
C ARG A 459 -22.69 11.86 -22.00
N PRO A 460 -22.18 12.11 -23.22
CA PRO A 460 -20.75 12.34 -23.43
C PRO A 460 -20.19 13.50 -22.60
N VAL A 461 -19.17 13.22 -21.79
CA VAL A 461 -18.40 14.21 -21.02
C VAL A 461 -16.95 14.19 -21.55
N ARG A 462 -16.46 15.33 -22.04
CA ARG A 462 -15.15 15.44 -22.74
C ARG A 462 -13.98 15.84 -21.83
N GLU A 463 -14.27 16.58 -20.78
CA GLU A 463 -13.34 16.99 -19.73
C GLU A 463 -13.35 15.92 -18.63
N ARG A 464 -12.26 15.74 -17.89
CA ARG A 464 -12.26 14.94 -16.66
C ARG A 464 -13.04 15.71 -15.59
N CYS A 465 -13.77 15.02 -14.71
CA CYS A 465 -14.41 15.68 -13.56
C CYS A 465 -13.38 16.48 -12.73
N THR A 466 -12.13 16.00 -12.67
CA THR A 466 -11.00 16.65 -12.00
C THR A 466 -10.30 17.76 -12.80
N ASP A 467 -10.65 18.02 -14.07
CA ASP A 467 -10.06 19.13 -14.84
C ASP A 467 -10.46 20.50 -14.23
N THR A 468 -11.67 20.57 -13.64
CA THR A 468 -12.18 21.76 -12.93
C THR A 468 -12.49 21.46 -11.46
N PRO A 469 -12.28 22.43 -10.55
CA PRO A 469 -12.68 22.28 -9.16
C PRO A 469 -14.21 22.23 -9.00
N PRO A 470 -14.74 21.53 -7.97
CA PRO A 470 -16.15 21.67 -7.59
C PRO A 470 -16.49 23.13 -7.17
N PRO A 471 -17.75 23.56 -7.25
CA PRO A 471 -18.95 22.74 -7.45
C PRO A 471 -19.28 22.43 -8.92
N TRP A 472 -19.50 21.15 -9.21
CA TRP A 472 -20.01 20.64 -10.48
C TRP A 472 -21.55 20.58 -10.48
N THR A 473 -22.12 20.57 -11.68
CA THR A 473 -23.57 20.42 -11.89
C THR A 473 -23.88 19.51 -13.08
N GLY A 474 -25.14 19.12 -13.24
CA GLY A 474 -25.62 18.39 -14.42
C GLY A 474 -24.92 17.04 -14.62
N GLU A 475 -24.44 16.79 -15.84
CA GLU A 475 -23.79 15.52 -16.19
C GLU A 475 -22.39 15.37 -15.56
N ALA A 476 -21.66 16.45 -15.32
CA ALA A 476 -20.31 16.38 -14.72
C ALA A 476 -20.35 15.84 -13.28
N LEU A 477 -21.36 16.24 -12.49
CA LEU A 477 -21.61 15.69 -11.15
C LEU A 477 -22.13 14.25 -11.21
N ALA A 478 -22.96 13.91 -12.21
CA ALA A 478 -23.42 12.54 -12.41
C ALA A 478 -22.27 11.59 -12.77
N GLU A 479 -21.34 12.03 -13.63
CA GLU A 479 -20.13 11.27 -13.99
C GLU A 479 -19.16 11.16 -12.81
N ALA A 480 -19.01 12.20 -11.98
CA ALA A 480 -18.20 12.13 -10.76
C ALA A 480 -18.72 11.05 -9.79
N ARG A 481 -20.03 11.00 -9.57
CA ARG A 481 -20.70 9.94 -8.77
C ARG A 481 -20.50 8.55 -9.36
N ARG A 482 -20.74 8.39 -10.68
CA ARG A 482 -20.50 7.11 -11.38
C ARG A 482 -19.04 6.69 -11.25
N GLY A 483 -18.10 7.62 -11.40
CA GLY A 483 -16.67 7.40 -11.30
C GLY A 483 -16.22 6.83 -9.96
N VAL A 484 -16.74 7.32 -8.82
CA VAL A 484 -16.38 6.76 -7.51
C VAL A 484 -16.96 5.37 -7.28
N HIS A 485 -18.17 5.08 -7.76
CA HIS A 485 -18.67 3.70 -7.79
C HIS A 485 -17.86 2.79 -8.73
N LEU A 486 -17.27 3.33 -9.80
CA LEU A 486 -16.37 2.58 -10.69
C LEU A 486 -14.98 2.33 -10.07
N VAL A 487 -14.45 3.25 -9.25
CA VAL A 487 -13.26 3.00 -8.41
C VAL A 487 -13.55 1.90 -7.40
N HIS A 488 -14.71 1.93 -6.73
CA HIS A 488 -15.14 0.85 -5.83
C HIS A 488 -15.30 -0.49 -6.57
N LEU A 489 -15.87 -0.50 -7.78
CA LEU A 489 -15.95 -1.69 -8.63
C LEU A 489 -14.56 -2.24 -9.02
N ALA A 490 -13.56 -1.39 -9.28
CA ALA A 490 -12.20 -1.87 -9.54
C ALA A 490 -11.50 -2.45 -8.30
N CYS A 491 -12.04 -2.21 -7.10
CA CYS A 491 -11.61 -2.85 -5.87
C CYS A 491 -12.46 -4.11 -5.53
N MET A 492 -13.30 -4.60 -6.45
CA MET A 492 -14.27 -5.68 -6.16
C MET A 492 -13.63 -7.02 -5.77
N ASP A 493 -12.37 -7.24 -6.13
CA ASP A 493 -11.61 -8.41 -5.71
C ASP A 493 -11.63 -8.55 -4.19
N THR A 494 -11.53 -7.42 -3.49
CA THR A 494 -11.60 -7.28 -2.02
C THR A 494 -12.94 -7.66 -1.38
N GLU A 495 -14.01 -7.83 -2.17
CA GLU A 495 -15.38 -8.08 -1.66
C GLU A 495 -16.19 -9.01 -2.58
N LEU A 496 -15.52 -9.88 -3.34
CA LEU A 496 -16.10 -10.80 -4.36
C LEU A 496 -17.39 -11.53 -3.96
N ASP A 497 -17.56 -11.95 -2.69
CA ASP A 497 -18.79 -12.59 -2.20
C ASP A 497 -20.01 -11.65 -2.30
N ALA A 498 -19.83 -10.35 -1.99
CA ALA A 498 -20.88 -9.35 -2.13
C ALA A 498 -21.30 -9.17 -3.59
N TRP A 499 -20.37 -9.31 -4.54
CA TRP A 499 -20.61 -9.18 -5.98
C TRP A 499 -21.29 -10.40 -6.63
N GLN A 500 -21.42 -11.52 -5.91
CA GLN A 500 -22.20 -12.69 -6.35
C GLN A 500 -23.70 -12.59 -5.96
N THR A 501 -24.09 -11.61 -5.13
CA THR A 501 -25.49 -11.41 -4.74
C THR A 501 -26.38 -11.06 -5.94
N PRO A 502 -27.67 -11.47 -5.98
CA PRO A 502 -28.62 -11.06 -7.02
C PRO A 502 -28.70 -9.54 -7.21
N GLU A 503 -28.57 -8.79 -6.11
CA GLU A 503 -28.59 -7.33 -6.03
C GLU A 503 -27.35 -6.71 -6.69
N ALA A 504 -26.14 -7.18 -6.36
CA ALA A 504 -24.92 -6.71 -7.00
C ALA A 504 -24.88 -7.10 -8.49
N GLN A 505 -25.34 -8.31 -8.83
CA GLN A 505 -25.50 -8.74 -10.22
C GLN A 505 -26.51 -7.87 -11.00
N ALA A 506 -27.56 -7.36 -10.35
CA ALA A 506 -28.44 -6.36 -10.96
C ALA A 506 -27.71 -5.01 -11.14
N LYS A 507 -26.95 -4.55 -10.14
CA LYS A 507 -26.15 -3.32 -10.24
C LYS A 507 -25.09 -3.40 -11.36
N LEU A 508 -24.42 -4.53 -11.55
CA LEU A 508 -23.48 -4.76 -12.66
C LEU A 508 -24.17 -4.64 -14.03
N ARG A 509 -25.35 -5.25 -14.20
CA ARG A 509 -26.17 -5.08 -15.42
C ARG A 509 -26.57 -3.62 -15.64
N THR A 510 -26.93 -2.89 -14.58
CA THR A 510 -27.24 -1.46 -14.67
C THR A 510 -26.03 -0.62 -15.09
N ILE A 511 -24.84 -0.87 -14.53
CA ILE A 511 -23.58 -0.20 -14.94
C ILE A 511 -23.30 -0.48 -16.42
N ALA A 512 -23.39 -1.74 -16.85
CA ALA A 512 -23.22 -2.16 -18.24
C ALA A 512 -24.27 -1.57 -19.21
N ALA A 513 -25.47 -1.21 -18.71
CA ALA A 513 -26.52 -0.54 -19.46
C ALA A 513 -26.45 0.99 -19.44
N THR A 514 -25.63 1.59 -18.57
CA THR A 514 -25.56 3.05 -18.38
C THR A 514 -24.72 3.75 -19.45
N TYR A 515 -23.70 3.07 -19.99
CA TYR A 515 -22.74 3.63 -20.95
C TYR A 515 -22.86 2.98 -22.34
N GLU A 516 -22.43 3.72 -23.36
CA GLU A 516 -22.30 3.23 -24.73
C GLU A 516 -20.80 3.04 -25.11
N PRO A 517 -20.46 2.06 -25.95
CA PRO A 517 -19.10 1.85 -26.46
C PRO A 517 -18.50 3.11 -27.11
N GLY A 518 -17.29 3.50 -26.69
CA GLY A 518 -16.55 4.63 -27.30
C GLY A 518 -16.99 6.03 -26.87
N MET A 519 -17.72 6.20 -25.77
CA MET A 519 -17.92 7.52 -25.14
C MET A 519 -16.58 8.13 -24.67
N PRO A 520 -16.38 9.46 -24.71
CA PRO A 520 -15.09 10.07 -24.35
C PRO A 520 -14.66 9.78 -22.91
N GLN A 521 -15.58 9.81 -21.95
CA GLN A 521 -15.27 9.46 -20.55
C GLN A 521 -14.90 7.98 -20.35
N THR A 522 -15.39 7.06 -21.18
CA THR A 522 -15.09 5.62 -21.05
C THR A 522 -13.73 5.24 -21.64
N CYS A 523 -13.01 6.20 -22.22
CA CYS A 523 -11.60 6.09 -22.58
C CYS A 523 -10.65 6.47 -21.43
N ARG A 524 -11.19 6.97 -20.31
CA ARG A 524 -10.42 7.57 -19.20
C ARG A 524 -10.72 6.87 -17.88
N LEU A 525 -9.73 6.76 -17.01
CA LEU A 525 -9.99 6.38 -15.61
C LEU A 525 -10.77 7.49 -14.89
N PRO A 526 -11.72 7.14 -13.99
CA PRO A 526 -12.23 5.79 -13.71
C PRO A 526 -13.33 5.31 -14.68
N GLY A 527 -13.82 6.15 -15.60
CA GLY A 527 -14.92 5.83 -16.52
C GLY A 527 -14.69 4.59 -17.39
N SER A 528 -13.43 4.24 -17.72
CA SER A 528 -13.05 3.04 -18.44
C SER A 528 -13.32 1.75 -17.67
N LEU A 529 -13.30 1.78 -16.33
CA LEU A 529 -13.50 0.62 -15.45
C LEU A 529 -14.90 -0.01 -15.59
N TRP A 530 -15.83 0.63 -16.30
CA TRP A 530 -17.14 0.05 -16.62
C TRP A 530 -17.06 -1.25 -17.43
N PHE A 531 -15.96 -1.52 -18.15
CA PHE A 531 -15.80 -2.79 -18.89
C PHE A 531 -15.77 -3.99 -17.95
N PHE A 532 -15.34 -3.83 -16.69
CA PHE A 532 -15.40 -4.89 -15.69
C PHE A 532 -16.85 -5.35 -15.49
N ALA A 533 -17.81 -4.42 -15.38
CA ALA A 533 -19.22 -4.77 -15.26
C ALA A 533 -19.74 -5.59 -16.47
N VAL A 534 -19.30 -5.26 -17.68
CA VAL A 534 -19.63 -6.03 -18.89
C VAL A 534 -19.05 -7.44 -18.81
N MET A 535 -17.75 -7.57 -18.51
CA MET A 535 -17.04 -8.85 -18.38
C MET A 535 -17.69 -9.77 -17.34
N LEU A 536 -18.05 -9.23 -16.17
CA LEU A 536 -18.67 -9.97 -15.06
C LEU A 536 -20.09 -10.44 -15.37
N THR A 537 -20.82 -9.71 -16.21
CA THR A 537 -22.13 -10.18 -16.72
C THR A 537 -22.02 -11.25 -17.80
N GLY A 538 -20.81 -11.60 -18.24
CA GLY A 538 -20.53 -12.67 -19.22
C GLY A 538 -20.79 -12.30 -20.68
N ASP A 539 -21.13 -11.04 -20.98
CA ASP A 539 -21.39 -10.56 -22.34
C ASP A 539 -20.07 -10.26 -23.08
N MET A 540 -19.40 -11.32 -23.53
CA MET A 540 -18.09 -11.26 -24.17
C MET A 540 -18.13 -10.57 -25.55
N GLU A 541 -19.25 -10.64 -26.28
CA GLU A 541 -19.42 -9.95 -27.57
C GLU A 541 -19.53 -8.43 -27.36
N ARG A 542 -20.28 -7.99 -26.33
CA ARG A 542 -20.28 -6.60 -25.88
C ARG A 542 -18.93 -6.17 -25.36
N LEU A 543 -18.20 -7.01 -24.60
CA LEU A 543 -16.87 -6.67 -24.10
C LEU A 543 -15.90 -6.34 -25.25
N ARG A 544 -15.85 -7.19 -26.29
CA ARG A 544 -15.06 -6.91 -27.49
C ARG A 544 -15.49 -5.59 -28.14
N THR A 545 -16.79 -5.39 -28.31
CA THR A 545 -17.37 -4.18 -28.91
C THR A 545 -17.01 -2.91 -28.12
N VAL A 546 -16.97 -2.99 -26.78
CA VAL A 546 -16.52 -1.91 -25.89
C VAL A 546 -15.05 -1.58 -26.14
N VAL A 547 -14.16 -2.58 -26.04
CA VAL A 547 -12.71 -2.36 -26.11
C VAL A 547 -12.27 -1.86 -27.49
N ASP A 548 -12.79 -2.44 -28.57
CA ASP A 548 -12.49 -1.97 -29.94
C ASP A 548 -13.02 -0.53 -30.19
N ALA A 549 -14.17 -0.16 -29.60
CA ALA A 549 -14.67 1.21 -29.68
C ALA A 549 -13.82 2.20 -28.86
N THR A 550 -13.34 1.81 -27.67
CA THR A 550 -12.49 2.66 -26.83
C THR A 550 -11.13 2.93 -27.48
N VAL A 551 -10.49 1.92 -28.09
CA VAL A 551 -9.25 2.11 -28.87
C VAL A 551 -9.49 3.05 -30.06
N ARG A 552 -10.60 2.91 -30.79
CA ARG A 552 -10.96 3.81 -31.90
C ARG A 552 -11.16 5.25 -31.42
N THR A 553 -12.02 5.48 -30.43
CA THR A 553 -12.29 6.83 -29.91
C THR A 553 -11.02 7.49 -29.38
N SER A 554 -10.16 6.76 -28.68
CA SER A 554 -8.88 7.28 -28.18
C SER A 554 -7.92 7.68 -29.32
N ARG A 555 -7.87 6.90 -30.40
CA ARG A 555 -7.06 7.20 -31.60
C ARG A 555 -7.61 8.38 -32.41
N GLU A 556 -8.93 8.55 -32.44
CA GLU A 556 -9.61 9.64 -33.17
C GLU A 556 -9.67 10.96 -32.39
N THR A 557 -9.39 10.96 -31.07
CA THR A 557 -9.50 12.14 -30.20
C THR A 557 -8.13 12.78 -29.94
N PRO A 558 -7.89 14.05 -30.34
CA PRO A 558 -6.63 14.72 -30.06
C PRO A 558 -6.32 14.83 -28.56
N GLY A 559 -5.08 14.49 -28.18
CA GLY A 559 -4.60 14.56 -26.80
C GLY A 559 -5.00 13.37 -25.92
N TYR A 560 -5.55 12.30 -26.49
CA TYR A 560 -5.84 11.03 -25.81
C TYR A 560 -4.68 10.01 -25.99
N ASP A 561 -3.44 10.47 -26.15
CA ASP A 561 -2.25 9.62 -26.36
C ASP A 561 -2.10 8.58 -25.23
N TRP A 562 -2.23 9.01 -23.97
CA TRP A 562 -2.10 8.11 -22.81
C TRP A 562 -3.30 7.15 -22.70
N GLU A 563 -4.51 7.69 -22.92
CA GLU A 563 -5.75 6.92 -23.00
C GLU A 563 -5.71 5.85 -24.11
N LEU A 564 -5.08 6.14 -25.26
CA LEU A 564 -4.85 5.21 -26.35
C LEU A 564 -3.87 4.11 -25.95
N ALA A 565 -2.73 4.46 -25.36
CA ALA A 565 -1.76 3.48 -24.86
C ALA A 565 -2.39 2.54 -23.81
N ALA A 566 -3.16 3.08 -22.87
CA ALA A 566 -3.89 2.31 -21.86
C ALA A 566 -4.96 1.40 -22.48
N SER A 567 -5.67 1.88 -23.51
CA SER A 567 -6.69 1.09 -24.23
C SER A 567 -6.08 -0.03 -25.07
N LEU A 568 -4.95 0.22 -25.72
CA LEU A 568 -4.18 -0.78 -26.48
C LEU A 568 -3.60 -1.84 -25.55
N HIS A 569 -2.97 -1.43 -24.44
CA HIS A 569 -2.48 -2.35 -23.40
C HIS A 569 -3.61 -3.23 -22.85
N ALA A 570 -4.75 -2.65 -22.45
CA ALA A 570 -5.90 -3.41 -21.96
C ALA A 570 -6.43 -4.40 -23.01
N ARG A 571 -6.45 -4.03 -24.30
CA ARG A 571 -6.83 -4.94 -25.38
C ARG A 571 -5.79 -6.06 -25.59
N ALA A 572 -4.50 -5.74 -25.52
CA ALA A 572 -3.42 -6.73 -25.64
C ALA A 572 -3.55 -7.84 -24.58
N ASN A 573 -3.83 -7.49 -23.31
CA ASN A 573 -4.00 -8.47 -22.23
C ASN A 573 -5.25 -9.35 -22.41
N LEU A 574 -6.35 -8.78 -22.93
CA LEU A 574 -7.55 -9.55 -23.26
C LEU A 574 -7.32 -10.51 -24.45
N LEU A 575 -6.63 -10.05 -25.50
CA LEU A 575 -6.29 -10.86 -26.67
C LEU A 575 -5.24 -11.94 -26.35
N ALA A 576 -4.26 -11.66 -25.49
CA ALA A 576 -3.27 -12.63 -25.03
C ALA A 576 -3.91 -13.83 -24.31
N ASN A 577 -5.14 -13.69 -23.81
CA ASN A 577 -5.91 -14.77 -23.19
C ASN A 577 -7.04 -15.32 -24.09
N ARG A 578 -7.03 -14.97 -25.39
CA ARG A 578 -7.99 -15.38 -26.44
C ARG A 578 -7.37 -15.48 -27.84
N SER A 579 -6.70 -16.59 -28.13
CA SER A 579 -6.17 -16.90 -29.47
C SER A 579 -7.23 -17.17 -30.54
N ASP A 580 -8.51 -17.28 -30.17
CA ASP A 580 -9.68 -17.28 -31.05
C ASP A 580 -10.10 -15.86 -31.50
N TRP A 581 -9.76 -14.83 -30.72
CA TRP A 581 -10.02 -13.43 -31.06
C TRP A 581 -8.88 -12.90 -31.94
N ALA A 582 -8.91 -13.25 -33.22
CA ALA A 582 -7.84 -12.93 -34.17
C ALA A 582 -7.55 -11.43 -34.29
N GLY A 583 -6.56 -10.99 -33.52
CA GLY A 583 -5.95 -9.66 -33.47
C GLY A 583 -4.50 -9.80 -33.01
N ASP A 584 -3.67 -8.80 -33.27
CA ASP A 584 -2.23 -8.87 -32.99
C ASP A 584 -1.93 -8.19 -31.64
N ALA A 585 -2.00 -8.97 -30.57
CA ALA A 585 -1.72 -8.51 -29.21
C ALA A 585 -0.30 -7.91 -29.08
N THR A 586 0.67 -8.44 -29.84
CA THR A 586 2.04 -7.92 -29.95
C THR A 586 2.03 -6.48 -30.44
N ARG A 587 1.31 -6.20 -31.54
CA ARG A 587 1.21 -4.86 -32.13
C ARG A 587 0.55 -3.85 -31.20
N ASP A 588 -0.50 -4.25 -30.49
CA ASP A 588 -1.15 -3.38 -29.51
C ASP A 588 -0.20 -3.06 -28.34
N ALA A 589 0.57 -4.05 -27.87
CA ALA A 589 1.57 -3.85 -26.82
C ALA A 589 2.78 -3.02 -27.29
N ASP A 590 3.27 -3.24 -28.51
CA ASP A 590 4.34 -2.45 -29.14
C ASP A 590 3.93 -0.97 -29.32
N GLU A 591 2.73 -0.70 -29.85
CA GLU A 591 2.25 0.67 -30.02
C GLU A 591 1.97 1.35 -28.66
N ALA A 592 1.45 0.62 -27.67
CA ALA A 592 1.33 1.12 -26.30
C ALA A 592 2.71 1.48 -25.70
N LEU A 593 3.72 0.61 -25.91
CA LEU A 593 5.08 0.83 -25.44
C LEU A 593 5.74 2.06 -26.09
N GLU A 594 5.65 2.20 -27.42
CA GLU A 594 6.15 3.38 -28.15
C GLU A 594 5.52 4.68 -27.61
N ILE A 595 4.21 4.67 -27.31
CA ILE A 595 3.53 5.83 -26.73
C ILE A 595 3.98 6.09 -25.29
N TYR A 596 4.06 5.07 -24.44
CA TYR A 596 4.49 5.26 -23.04
C TYR A 596 5.96 5.72 -22.91
N GLU A 597 6.88 5.18 -23.72
CA GLU A 597 8.27 5.67 -23.75
C GLU A 597 8.35 7.12 -24.28
N ARG A 598 7.55 7.47 -25.30
CA ARG A 598 7.44 8.85 -25.81
C ARG A 598 6.84 9.82 -24.79
N LEU A 599 5.90 9.37 -23.96
CA LEU A 599 5.32 10.13 -22.86
C LEU A 599 6.23 10.16 -21.61
N GLY A 600 7.23 9.29 -21.50
CA GLY A 600 8.09 9.17 -20.32
C GLY A 600 7.39 8.56 -19.10
N ASP A 601 6.35 7.75 -19.31
CA ASP A 601 5.60 7.06 -18.26
C ASP A 601 6.26 5.71 -17.93
N LEU A 602 7.02 5.64 -16.84
CA LEU A 602 7.77 4.43 -16.46
C LEU A 602 6.85 3.26 -16.07
N TRP A 603 5.65 3.55 -15.56
CA TRP A 603 4.69 2.53 -15.13
C TRP A 603 4.03 1.90 -16.36
N GLY A 604 3.53 2.74 -17.28
CA GLY A 604 2.99 2.30 -18.55
C GLY A 604 4.04 1.56 -19.40
N THR A 605 5.30 2.00 -19.38
CA THR A 605 6.40 1.25 -20.03
C THR A 605 6.57 -0.14 -19.41
N ALA A 606 6.55 -0.29 -18.08
CA ALA A 606 6.67 -1.60 -17.42
C ALA A 606 5.51 -2.54 -17.78
N GLU A 607 4.29 -2.01 -17.79
CA GLU A 607 3.08 -2.78 -18.12
C GLU A 607 3.02 -3.18 -19.60
N ALA A 608 3.34 -2.29 -20.53
CA ALA A 608 3.35 -2.62 -21.96
C ALA A 608 4.45 -3.64 -22.32
N LEU A 609 5.61 -3.59 -21.62
CA LEU A 609 6.63 -4.65 -21.70
C LEU A 609 6.09 -5.98 -21.17
N ALA A 610 5.35 -5.99 -20.06
CA ALA A 610 4.73 -7.19 -19.52
C ALA A 610 3.68 -7.79 -20.49
N ALA A 611 2.82 -6.95 -21.08
CA ALA A 611 1.85 -7.36 -22.08
C ALA A 611 2.49 -7.95 -23.34
N ARG A 612 3.61 -7.36 -23.81
CA ARG A 612 4.38 -7.92 -24.92
C ARG A 612 5.06 -9.23 -24.54
N ALA A 613 5.57 -9.36 -23.32
CA ALA A 613 6.09 -10.62 -22.80
C ALA A 613 5.01 -11.72 -22.79
N GLU A 614 3.78 -11.42 -22.35
CA GLU A 614 2.65 -12.35 -22.43
C GLU A 614 2.33 -12.76 -23.89
N ALA A 615 2.34 -11.79 -24.82
CA ALA A 615 2.18 -12.07 -26.25
C ALA A 615 3.34 -12.91 -26.85
N CYS A 616 4.54 -12.86 -26.25
CA CYS A 616 5.67 -13.74 -26.57
C CYS A 616 5.50 -15.14 -25.95
N GLU A 617 5.08 -15.26 -24.68
CA GLU A 617 4.79 -16.55 -24.02
C GLU A 617 3.75 -17.35 -24.82
N ARG A 618 2.67 -16.71 -25.27
CA ARG A 618 1.61 -17.32 -26.09
C ARG A 618 2.07 -17.80 -27.47
N ARG A 619 3.22 -17.32 -27.97
CA ARG A 619 3.87 -17.76 -29.21
C ARG A 619 5.05 -18.72 -28.98
N GLY A 620 5.38 -19.03 -27.71
CA GLY A 620 6.54 -19.85 -27.35
C GLY A 620 7.88 -19.11 -27.45
N GLU A 621 7.87 -17.78 -27.55
CA GLU A 621 9.05 -16.93 -27.67
C GLU A 621 9.63 -16.61 -26.28
N TRP A 622 9.92 -17.66 -25.49
CA TRP A 622 10.25 -17.57 -24.07
C TRP A 622 11.50 -16.75 -23.76
N GLU A 623 12.49 -16.73 -24.65
CA GLU A 623 13.67 -15.87 -24.52
C GLU A 623 13.32 -14.38 -24.64
N SER A 624 12.46 -14.01 -25.60
CA SER A 624 11.92 -12.66 -25.76
C SER A 624 11.07 -12.24 -24.56
N ALA A 625 10.18 -13.14 -24.11
CA ALA A 625 9.35 -12.89 -22.94
C ALA A 625 10.18 -12.64 -21.67
N ALA A 626 11.23 -13.44 -21.44
CA ALA A 626 12.15 -13.22 -20.33
C ALA A 626 12.89 -11.88 -20.42
N ALA A 627 13.34 -11.47 -21.61
CA ALA A 627 14.00 -10.18 -21.82
C ALA A 627 13.06 -8.98 -21.56
N ASP A 628 11.81 -9.07 -22.01
CA ASP A 628 10.79 -8.03 -21.76
C ASP A 628 10.38 -7.96 -20.29
N TYR A 629 10.21 -9.09 -19.60
CA TYR A 629 9.96 -9.08 -18.15
C TYR A 629 11.16 -8.53 -17.35
N GLU A 630 12.41 -8.80 -17.76
CA GLU A 630 13.60 -8.18 -17.15
C GLU A 630 13.60 -6.66 -17.31
N ALA A 631 13.27 -6.16 -18.50
CA ALA A 631 13.14 -4.73 -18.75
C ALA A 631 11.99 -4.11 -17.94
N ALA A 632 10.84 -4.79 -17.84
CA ALA A 632 9.71 -4.35 -17.03
C ALA A 632 10.07 -4.24 -15.53
N VAL A 633 10.76 -5.25 -14.98
CA VAL A 633 11.29 -5.24 -13.61
C VAL A 633 12.23 -4.05 -13.39
N GLU A 634 13.06 -3.68 -14.38
CA GLU A 634 13.94 -2.51 -14.26
C GLU A 634 13.14 -1.18 -14.19
N ARG A 635 12.11 -1.01 -15.02
CA ARG A 635 11.28 0.20 -15.02
C ARG A 635 10.43 0.30 -13.74
N ALA A 636 9.81 -0.79 -13.31
CA ALA A 636 9.10 -0.89 -12.02
C ALA A 636 10.05 -0.65 -10.82
N GLY A 637 11.28 -1.15 -10.91
CA GLY A 637 12.37 -0.91 -9.95
C GLY A 637 12.68 0.58 -9.77
N ARG A 638 12.77 1.33 -10.86
CA ARG A 638 13.00 2.80 -10.83
C ARG A 638 11.86 3.57 -10.15
N LEU A 639 10.63 3.04 -10.16
CA LEU A 639 9.46 3.60 -9.47
C LEU A 639 9.34 3.17 -8.00
N GLY A 640 10.11 2.17 -7.55
CA GLY A 640 9.90 1.53 -6.26
C GLY A 640 8.64 0.64 -6.21
N ALA A 641 8.14 0.19 -7.36
CA ALA A 641 6.88 -0.53 -7.48
C ALA A 641 6.97 -2.02 -7.05
N ARG A 642 7.21 -2.25 -5.74
CA ARG A 642 7.54 -3.57 -5.14
C ARG A 642 6.62 -4.75 -5.52
N ALA A 643 5.29 -4.65 -5.45
CA ALA A 643 4.46 -5.81 -5.80
C ALA A 643 4.35 -6.03 -7.32
N GLN A 644 4.35 -4.96 -8.13
CA GLN A 644 4.52 -5.06 -9.60
C GLN A 644 5.81 -5.81 -9.94
N ILE A 645 6.95 -5.42 -9.37
CA ILE A 645 8.24 -6.13 -9.49
C ILE A 645 8.10 -7.61 -9.09
N SER A 646 7.35 -7.90 -8.03
CA SER A 646 7.18 -9.28 -7.54
C SER A 646 6.36 -10.15 -8.50
N VAL A 647 5.27 -9.60 -9.06
CA VAL A 647 4.43 -10.29 -10.07
C VAL A 647 5.22 -10.52 -11.36
N LEU A 648 5.96 -9.51 -11.82
CA LEU A 648 6.86 -9.63 -12.97
C LEU A 648 7.97 -10.66 -12.72
N ASN A 649 8.55 -10.72 -11.52
CA ASN A 649 9.53 -11.74 -11.14
C ASN A 649 8.94 -13.16 -11.10
N ALA A 650 7.66 -13.34 -10.73
CA ALA A 650 7.00 -14.64 -10.81
C ALA A 650 6.81 -15.11 -12.27
N ARG A 651 6.37 -14.22 -13.16
CA ARG A 651 6.24 -14.51 -14.60
C ARG A 651 7.62 -14.74 -15.26
N LEU A 652 8.60 -13.87 -14.99
CA LEU A 652 10.00 -14.04 -15.41
C LEU A 652 10.58 -15.38 -14.93
N GLY A 653 10.28 -15.79 -13.69
CA GLY A 653 10.67 -17.08 -13.15
C GLY A 653 10.13 -18.26 -13.96
N ASN A 654 8.87 -18.16 -14.44
CA ASN A 654 8.26 -19.14 -15.33
C ASN A 654 8.87 -19.12 -16.75
N ALA A 655 8.96 -17.94 -17.37
CA ALA A 655 9.53 -17.78 -18.72
C ALA A 655 10.98 -18.30 -18.79
N LEU A 656 11.81 -18.04 -17.77
CA LEU A 656 13.16 -18.59 -17.65
C LEU A 656 13.20 -20.13 -17.52
N MET A 657 12.15 -20.77 -16.99
CA MET A 657 12.09 -22.23 -16.92
C MET A 657 11.70 -22.88 -18.26
N GLU A 658 10.75 -22.32 -19.01
CA GLU A 658 10.43 -22.78 -20.37
C GLU A 658 11.56 -22.47 -21.36
N ALA A 659 12.25 -21.33 -21.22
CA ALA A 659 13.48 -21.00 -21.96
C ALA A 659 14.70 -21.85 -21.55
N GLY A 660 14.54 -22.87 -20.71
CA GLY A 660 15.61 -23.80 -20.32
C GLY A 660 16.59 -23.28 -19.26
N ALA A 661 16.59 -21.99 -18.92
CA ALA A 661 17.34 -21.37 -17.82
C ALA A 661 16.79 -21.73 -16.41
N THR A 662 16.29 -22.95 -16.27
CA THR A 662 15.59 -23.55 -15.11
C THR A 662 16.18 -23.19 -13.76
N GLY A 663 17.49 -23.39 -13.56
CA GLY A 663 18.15 -23.10 -12.28
C GLY A 663 18.15 -21.62 -11.88
N ARG A 664 17.95 -20.68 -12.82
CA ARG A 664 17.72 -19.25 -12.53
C ARG A 664 16.25 -19.00 -12.20
N GLY A 665 15.34 -19.58 -12.98
CA GLY A 665 13.89 -19.50 -12.74
C GLY A 665 13.48 -20.05 -11.36
N GLU A 666 13.94 -21.24 -10.97
CA GLU A 666 13.62 -21.83 -9.65
C GLU A 666 14.09 -20.93 -8.50
N ARG A 667 15.27 -20.30 -8.62
CA ARG A 667 15.76 -19.35 -7.62
C ARG A 667 14.88 -18.12 -7.54
N LEU A 668 14.52 -17.51 -8.67
CA LEU A 668 13.69 -16.30 -8.68
C LEU A 668 12.28 -16.58 -8.10
N LEU A 669 11.68 -17.73 -8.41
CA LEU A 669 10.42 -18.15 -7.78
C LEU A 669 10.57 -18.36 -6.28
N ARG A 670 11.66 -19.00 -5.83
CA ARG A 670 11.95 -19.17 -4.40
C ARG A 670 12.22 -17.83 -3.70
N GLU A 671 12.83 -16.86 -4.36
CA GLU A 671 13.06 -15.50 -3.86
C GLU A 671 11.73 -14.74 -3.70
N VAL A 672 10.82 -14.83 -4.67
CA VAL A 672 9.44 -14.31 -4.55
C VAL A 672 8.68 -14.96 -3.39
N ILE A 673 8.77 -16.28 -3.22
CA ILE A 673 8.10 -17.02 -2.13
C ILE A 673 8.76 -16.77 -0.75
N ALA A 674 10.06 -16.45 -0.73
CA ALA A 674 10.82 -16.18 0.49
C ALA A 674 10.78 -14.70 0.91
N CYS A 675 10.30 -13.80 0.05
CA CYS A 675 10.06 -12.41 0.40
C CYS A 675 8.98 -12.33 1.50
N ARG A 676 9.32 -11.71 2.64
CA ARG A 676 8.45 -11.61 3.82
C ARG A 676 8.05 -10.17 4.15
N ASP A 677 8.18 -9.26 3.19
CA ASP A 677 7.94 -7.82 3.37
C ASP A 677 6.44 -7.48 3.46
N GLY A 678 5.84 -7.78 4.61
CA GLY A 678 4.63 -7.10 5.09
C GLY A 678 3.28 -7.61 4.60
N ALA A 679 3.20 -8.36 3.50
CA ALA A 679 1.99 -9.12 3.17
C ALA A 679 2.25 -10.38 2.34
N ARG A 680 1.19 -11.17 2.20
CA ARG A 680 1.08 -12.33 1.30
C ARG A 680 1.00 -11.83 -0.15
N THR A 681 2.16 -11.64 -0.76
CA THR A 681 2.33 -11.04 -2.11
C THR A 681 1.44 -11.72 -3.16
N GLU A 682 0.76 -10.98 -4.04
CA GLU A 682 -0.04 -11.56 -5.14
C GLU A 682 0.76 -12.45 -6.10
N ALA A 683 2.07 -12.22 -6.17
CA ALA A 683 3.00 -13.06 -6.90
C ALA A 683 3.18 -14.47 -6.28
N MET A 684 2.91 -14.63 -4.97
CA MET A 684 3.18 -15.87 -4.24
C MET A 684 2.32 -17.06 -4.69
N PRO A 685 0.99 -16.94 -4.90
CA PRO A 685 0.18 -18.03 -5.47
C PRO A 685 0.68 -18.52 -6.83
N ALA A 686 0.94 -17.59 -7.76
CA ALA A 686 1.48 -17.90 -9.08
C ALA A 686 2.88 -18.53 -8.98
N ALA A 687 3.77 -17.96 -8.18
CA ALA A 687 5.11 -18.50 -7.98
C ALA A 687 5.10 -19.89 -7.33
N ARG A 688 4.21 -20.15 -6.37
CA ARG A 688 4.02 -21.49 -5.78
C ARG A 688 3.47 -22.49 -6.80
N MET A 689 2.54 -22.09 -7.66
CA MET A 689 2.02 -22.95 -8.74
C MET A 689 3.11 -23.29 -9.77
N PHE A 690 3.83 -22.29 -10.30
CA PHE A 690 4.92 -22.51 -11.25
C PHE A 690 6.04 -23.36 -10.63
N LEU A 691 6.39 -23.12 -9.35
CA LEU A 691 7.36 -23.92 -8.62
C LEU A 691 6.87 -25.36 -8.37
N ALA A 692 5.60 -25.56 -7.98
CA ALA A 692 5.02 -26.89 -7.78
C ALA A 692 5.02 -27.72 -9.07
N GLY A 693 4.66 -27.10 -10.20
CA GLY A 693 4.78 -27.71 -11.53
C GLY A 693 6.22 -28.12 -11.84
N HIS A 694 7.18 -27.20 -11.68
CA HIS A 694 8.60 -27.50 -11.90
C HIS A 694 9.14 -28.62 -11.00
N LEU A 695 8.76 -28.63 -9.71
CA LEU A 695 9.15 -29.65 -8.75
C LEU A 695 8.55 -31.01 -9.09
N GLY A 696 7.28 -31.07 -9.50
CA GLY A 696 6.65 -32.30 -10.00
C GLY A 696 7.35 -32.85 -11.25
N MET A 697 7.67 -31.97 -12.20
CA MET A 697 8.36 -32.33 -13.46
C MET A 697 9.79 -32.84 -13.23
N THR A 698 10.42 -32.44 -12.12
CA THR A 698 11.76 -32.89 -11.70
C THR A 698 11.73 -34.03 -10.68
N GLY A 699 10.56 -34.62 -10.40
CA GLY A 699 10.40 -35.75 -9.48
C GLY A 699 10.46 -35.40 -7.99
N ARG A 700 10.48 -34.11 -7.65
CA ARG A 700 10.58 -33.58 -6.27
C ARG A 700 9.18 -33.49 -5.63
N ILE A 701 8.41 -34.57 -5.73
CA ILE A 701 6.96 -34.60 -5.46
C ILE A 701 6.63 -34.13 -4.03
N SER A 702 7.44 -34.48 -3.04
CA SER A 702 7.25 -34.05 -1.65
C SER A 702 7.40 -32.53 -1.48
N GLU A 703 8.36 -31.89 -2.17
CA GLU A 703 8.47 -30.42 -2.16
C GLU A 703 7.30 -29.77 -2.92
N ALA A 704 6.82 -30.40 -4.00
CA ALA A 704 5.70 -29.91 -4.80
C ALA A 704 4.37 -29.95 -4.03
N ARG A 705 4.06 -31.07 -3.38
CA ARG A 705 2.90 -31.20 -2.46
C ARG A 705 3.01 -30.20 -1.31
N GLU A 706 4.21 -29.96 -0.77
CA GLU A 706 4.42 -28.93 0.26
C GLU A 706 4.16 -27.51 -0.26
N GLN A 707 4.49 -27.18 -1.52
CA GLN A 707 4.11 -25.88 -2.10
C GLN A 707 2.60 -25.72 -2.19
N LEU A 708 1.85 -26.75 -2.62
CA LEU A 708 0.39 -26.68 -2.72
C LEU A 708 -0.30 -26.71 -1.35
N ARG A 709 0.23 -27.46 -0.38
CA ARG A 709 -0.23 -27.44 1.02
C ARG A 709 -0.05 -26.06 1.64
N LEU A 710 1.15 -25.49 1.54
CA LEU A 710 1.43 -24.13 2.03
C LEU A 710 0.59 -23.08 1.28
N LEU A 711 0.27 -23.30 0.00
CA LEU A 711 -0.67 -22.45 -0.74
C LEU A 711 -2.07 -22.52 -0.13
N ARG A 712 -2.64 -23.72 0.10
CA ARG A 712 -3.97 -23.86 0.74
C ARG A 712 -4.02 -23.41 2.21
N GLU A 713 -2.91 -23.44 2.94
CA GLU A 713 -2.85 -23.01 4.35
C GLU A 713 -2.60 -21.51 4.52
N GLN A 714 -1.74 -20.91 3.68
CA GLN A 714 -1.47 -19.47 3.69
C GLN A 714 -2.48 -18.69 2.83
N PHE A 715 -3.28 -19.39 2.04
CA PHE A 715 -4.34 -18.83 1.23
C PHE A 715 -5.64 -19.63 1.45
N SER A 716 -6.56 -19.08 2.23
CA SER A 716 -7.88 -19.69 2.46
C SER A 716 -8.75 -19.54 1.21
N VAL A 717 -8.69 -20.54 0.31
CA VAL A 717 -9.36 -20.55 -1.01
C VAL A 717 -10.87 -20.80 -0.87
N ALA A 718 -11.59 -19.87 -0.25
CA ALA A 718 -13.02 -20.01 0.02
C ALA A 718 -13.92 -19.52 -1.13
N SER A 719 -13.51 -18.49 -1.89
CA SER A 719 -14.43 -17.77 -2.79
C SER A 719 -13.96 -17.53 -4.24
N PHE A 720 -12.91 -18.20 -4.75
CA PHE A 720 -12.58 -18.13 -6.18
C PHE A 720 -12.46 -19.49 -6.87
N VAL A 721 -13.53 -19.83 -7.59
CA VAL A 721 -13.75 -21.11 -8.28
C VAL A 721 -12.62 -21.43 -9.27
N ILE A 722 -12.07 -20.43 -9.98
CA ILE A 722 -10.96 -20.61 -10.92
C ILE A 722 -9.68 -21.03 -10.21
N PHE A 723 -9.37 -20.43 -9.05
CA PHE A 723 -8.11 -20.69 -8.36
C PHE A 723 -8.14 -22.03 -7.62
N ASP A 724 -9.29 -22.41 -7.04
CA ASP A 724 -9.45 -23.79 -6.54
C ASP A 724 -9.38 -24.80 -7.68
N ALA A 725 -9.91 -24.50 -8.87
CA ALA A 725 -9.78 -25.38 -10.03
C ALA A 725 -8.31 -25.57 -10.44
N PHE A 726 -7.53 -24.49 -10.53
CA PHE A 726 -6.09 -24.56 -10.78
C PHE A 726 -5.32 -25.35 -9.71
N ILE A 727 -5.66 -25.18 -8.43
CA ILE A 727 -4.99 -25.91 -7.34
C ILE A 727 -5.41 -27.39 -7.35
N LEU A 728 -6.70 -27.72 -7.47
CA LEU A 728 -7.20 -29.09 -7.60
C LEU A 728 -6.64 -29.80 -8.83
N GLY A 729 -6.50 -29.10 -9.96
CA GLY A 729 -5.86 -29.63 -11.17
C GLY A 729 -4.36 -29.88 -10.96
N SER A 730 -3.66 -28.97 -10.28
CA SER A 730 -2.24 -29.13 -9.92
C SER A 730 -2.03 -30.30 -8.94
N GLU A 731 -2.92 -30.46 -7.96
CA GLU A 731 -2.91 -31.60 -7.03
C GLU A 731 -3.24 -32.91 -7.75
N ALA A 732 -4.26 -32.94 -8.60
CA ALA A 732 -4.62 -34.12 -9.39
C ALA A 732 -3.45 -34.57 -10.30
N TRP A 733 -2.78 -33.61 -10.92
CA TRP A 733 -1.59 -33.87 -11.72
C TRP A 733 -0.43 -34.43 -10.88
N LEU A 734 -0.17 -33.90 -9.68
CA LEU A 734 0.81 -34.50 -8.77
C LEU A 734 0.43 -35.93 -8.36
N GLU A 735 -0.85 -36.20 -8.09
CA GLU A 735 -1.30 -37.57 -7.81
C GLU A 735 -1.10 -38.50 -9.02
N ALA A 736 -1.33 -38.04 -10.25
CA ALA A 736 -1.07 -38.81 -11.47
C ALA A 736 0.43 -39.07 -11.71
N VAL A 737 1.31 -38.15 -11.28
CA VAL A 737 2.78 -38.32 -11.37
C VAL A 737 3.31 -39.25 -10.27
N ASP A 738 2.67 -39.29 -9.10
CA ASP A 738 3.01 -40.18 -7.96
C ASP A 738 2.27 -41.53 -8.00
N ALA A 739 1.55 -41.82 -9.10
CA ALA A 739 0.74 -43.02 -9.34
C ALA A 739 -0.48 -43.25 -8.42
N CYS A 740 -0.96 -42.20 -7.74
CA CYS A 740 -2.20 -42.17 -6.96
C CYS A 740 -3.44 -41.93 -7.87
N TYR A 741 -3.64 -42.81 -8.85
CA TYR A 741 -4.55 -42.55 -9.98
C TYR A 741 -6.04 -42.41 -9.61
N GLU A 742 -6.56 -43.16 -8.63
CA GLU A 742 -7.93 -42.97 -8.15
C GLU A 742 -8.13 -41.60 -7.48
N GLU A 743 -7.15 -41.12 -6.71
CA GLU A 743 -7.21 -39.81 -6.07
C GLU A 743 -7.10 -38.68 -7.11
N CYS A 744 -6.27 -38.86 -8.15
CA CYS A 744 -6.26 -38.00 -9.32
C CYS A 744 -7.65 -37.86 -9.95
N LEU A 745 -8.38 -38.96 -10.19
CA LEU A 745 -9.72 -38.92 -10.78
C LEU A 745 -10.74 -38.18 -9.88
N VAL A 746 -10.64 -38.32 -8.56
CA VAL A 746 -11.51 -37.59 -7.62
C VAL A 746 -11.23 -36.08 -7.65
N LYS A 747 -9.96 -35.66 -7.73
CA LYS A 747 -9.57 -34.25 -7.76
C LYS A 747 -9.86 -33.60 -9.12
N VAL A 748 -9.53 -34.27 -10.22
CA VAL A 748 -9.67 -33.71 -11.58
C VAL A 748 -11.13 -33.54 -12.00
N ARG A 749 -12.06 -34.40 -11.55
CA ARG A 749 -13.50 -34.20 -11.80
C ARG A 749 -14.00 -32.88 -11.20
N ARG A 750 -13.64 -32.58 -9.95
CA ARG A 750 -13.99 -31.30 -9.30
C ARG A 750 -13.37 -30.11 -10.02
N ALA A 751 -12.12 -30.24 -10.47
CA ALA A 751 -11.46 -29.21 -11.27
C ALA A 751 -12.17 -28.96 -12.61
N LEU A 752 -12.67 -30.02 -13.29
CA LEU A 752 -13.47 -29.92 -14.51
C LEU A 752 -14.85 -29.28 -14.26
N GLU A 753 -15.54 -29.64 -13.18
CA GLU A 753 -16.81 -29.01 -12.76
C GLU A 753 -16.65 -27.50 -12.54
N GLN A 754 -15.62 -27.09 -11.81
CA GLN A 754 -15.30 -25.69 -11.54
C GLN A 754 -14.88 -24.93 -12.82
N ALA A 755 -14.08 -25.55 -13.68
CA ALA A 755 -13.65 -25.00 -14.97
C ALA A 755 -14.79 -24.73 -15.96
N GLY A 756 -15.96 -25.35 -15.78
CA GLY A 756 -17.16 -25.10 -16.58
C GLY A 756 -17.90 -23.80 -16.24
N THR A 757 -17.50 -23.06 -15.20
CA THR A 757 -18.16 -21.81 -14.82
C THR A 757 -17.92 -20.68 -15.84
N PRO A 758 -18.89 -19.76 -16.06
CA PRO A 758 -18.75 -18.68 -17.06
C PRO A 758 -17.48 -17.83 -16.87
N LEU A 759 -17.09 -17.52 -15.64
CA LEU A 759 -15.87 -16.77 -15.35
C LEU A 759 -14.60 -17.58 -15.68
N SER A 760 -14.60 -18.91 -15.47
CA SER A 760 -13.47 -19.77 -15.84
C SER A 760 -13.27 -19.81 -17.34
N LEU A 761 -14.35 -19.95 -18.11
CA LEU A 761 -14.34 -19.84 -19.57
C LEU A 761 -13.99 -18.40 -20.01
N ALA A 762 -14.33 -17.39 -19.22
CA ALA A 762 -14.00 -15.99 -19.48
C ALA A 762 -12.51 -15.65 -19.27
N ILE A 763 -11.79 -16.37 -18.39
CA ILE A 763 -10.41 -16.03 -18.01
C ILE A 763 -9.38 -17.06 -18.50
N ALA A 764 -9.65 -18.37 -18.36
CA ALA A 764 -8.67 -19.44 -18.60
C ALA A 764 -9.24 -20.60 -19.45
N PRO A 765 -9.68 -20.37 -20.70
CA PRO A 765 -10.40 -21.37 -21.50
C PRO A 765 -9.64 -22.68 -21.74
N SER A 766 -8.30 -22.65 -21.86
CA SER A 766 -7.48 -23.87 -22.06
C SER A 766 -7.30 -24.72 -20.79
N MET A 767 -7.61 -24.19 -19.60
CA MET A 767 -7.43 -24.90 -18.31
C MET A 767 -8.13 -26.28 -18.30
N ARG A 768 -9.31 -26.35 -18.93
CA ARG A 768 -10.11 -27.59 -19.06
C ARG A 768 -9.39 -28.67 -19.88
N THR A 769 -8.61 -28.30 -20.90
CA THR A 769 -7.87 -29.24 -21.74
C THR A 769 -6.74 -29.92 -20.96
N LEU A 770 -5.99 -29.18 -20.13
CA LEU A 770 -5.01 -29.78 -19.21
C LEU A 770 -5.67 -30.80 -18.27
N PHE A 771 -6.86 -30.48 -17.74
CA PHE A 771 -7.59 -31.40 -16.85
C PHE A 771 -8.07 -32.66 -17.59
N LEU A 772 -8.47 -32.56 -18.86
CA LEU A 772 -8.77 -33.73 -19.69
C LEU A 772 -7.52 -34.59 -19.96
N TYR A 773 -6.33 -34.01 -20.14
CA TYR A 773 -5.08 -34.77 -20.25
C TYR A 773 -4.70 -35.46 -18.93
N ILE A 774 -4.92 -34.82 -17.77
CA ILE A 774 -4.68 -35.40 -16.44
C ILE A 774 -5.62 -36.59 -16.20
N ALA A 775 -6.92 -36.44 -16.50
CA ALA A 775 -7.89 -37.52 -16.45
C ALA A 775 -7.49 -38.68 -17.39
N ALA A 776 -7.08 -38.38 -18.62
CA ALA A 776 -6.62 -39.37 -19.58
C ALA A 776 -5.37 -40.14 -19.12
N LEU A 777 -4.42 -39.47 -18.45
CA LEU A 777 -3.24 -40.09 -17.87
C LEU A 777 -3.60 -41.10 -16.77
N ALA A 778 -4.53 -40.77 -15.87
CA ALA A 778 -5.00 -41.69 -14.84
C ALA A 778 -5.85 -42.84 -15.41
N LEU A 779 -6.76 -42.55 -16.36
CA LEU A 779 -7.58 -43.56 -17.03
C LEU A 779 -6.75 -44.58 -17.83
N ALA A 780 -5.59 -44.18 -18.35
CA ALA A 780 -4.65 -45.07 -19.04
C ALA A 780 -3.97 -46.09 -18.12
N ALA A 781 -3.83 -45.79 -16.82
CA ALA A 781 -3.12 -46.62 -15.86
C ALA A 781 -4.03 -47.54 -15.03
N LEU A 782 -5.35 -47.42 -15.17
CA LEU A 782 -6.32 -47.96 -14.21
C LEU A 782 -7.19 -49.15 -14.67
N ASP A 783 -7.23 -49.54 -15.95
CA ASP A 783 -8.04 -50.68 -16.43
C ASP A 783 -7.69 -51.11 -17.87
N ASP A 784 -7.95 -52.39 -18.18
CA ASP A 784 -7.48 -53.16 -19.35
C ASP A 784 -8.17 -52.79 -20.69
N GLY A 785 -8.68 -51.56 -20.82
CA GLY A 785 -9.14 -51.01 -22.11
C GLY A 785 -10.40 -50.15 -22.06
N ARG A 786 -11.35 -50.41 -21.16
CA ARG A 786 -12.59 -49.60 -21.12
C ARG A 786 -12.31 -48.18 -20.64
N ARG A 787 -11.53 -48.02 -19.55
CA ARG A 787 -11.06 -46.69 -19.10
C ARG A 787 -10.12 -46.05 -20.12
N ALA A 788 -9.21 -46.81 -20.72
CA ALA A 788 -8.32 -46.28 -21.76
C ALA A 788 -9.09 -45.73 -22.98
N ARG A 789 -10.19 -46.35 -23.43
CA ARG A 789 -11.03 -45.77 -24.50
C ARG A 789 -11.59 -44.40 -24.09
N VAL A 790 -11.99 -44.24 -22.83
CA VAL A 790 -12.45 -42.94 -22.30
C VAL A 790 -11.30 -41.93 -22.24
N GLY A 791 -10.11 -42.33 -21.79
CA GLY A 791 -8.94 -41.46 -21.81
C GLY A 791 -8.58 -40.97 -23.23
N ALA A 792 -8.74 -41.82 -24.25
CA ALA A 792 -8.56 -41.41 -25.64
C ALA A 792 -9.63 -40.42 -26.13
N LEU A 793 -10.90 -40.57 -25.71
CA LEU A 793 -11.94 -39.53 -25.92
C LEU A 793 -11.54 -38.20 -25.27
N CYS A 794 -11.04 -38.22 -24.03
CA CYS A 794 -10.63 -37.02 -23.31
C CYS A 794 -9.46 -36.29 -23.99
N VAL A 795 -8.45 -37.00 -24.52
CA VAL A 795 -7.37 -36.38 -25.31
C VAL A 795 -7.91 -35.79 -26.62
N GLY A 796 -8.78 -36.51 -27.33
CA GLY A 796 -9.40 -36.02 -28.56
C GLY A 796 -10.24 -34.76 -28.36
N ALA A 797 -11.07 -34.73 -27.32
CA ALA A 797 -11.88 -33.57 -26.96
C ALA A 797 -11.02 -32.39 -26.47
N GLY A 798 -9.99 -32.67 -25.67
CA GLY A 798 -9.04 -31.66 -25.22
C GLY A 798 -8.34 -30.96 -26.39
N ASP A 799 -7.85 -31.74 -27.36
CA ASP A 799 -7.19 -31.23 -28.56
C ASP A 799 -8.18 -30.51 -29.52
N GLY A 800 -9.40 -31.02 -29.67
CA GLY A 800 -10.43 -30.44 -30.54
C GLY A 800 -10.95 -29.07 -30.10
N VAL A 801 -10.76 -28.72 -28.83
CA VAL A 801 -11.15 -27.42 -28.24
C VAL A 801 -10.02 -26.38 -28.29
N LEU A 802 -8.76 -26.79 -28.52
CA LEU A 802 -7.63 -25.86 -28.59
C LEU A 802 -7.61 -25.08 -29.92
N PRO A 803 -7.47 -23.74 -29.89
CA PRO A 803 -7.22 -22.95 -31.10
C PRO A 803 -5.93 -23.36 -31.81
N SER A 804 -5.90 -23.25 -33.14
CA SER A 804 -4.78 -23.71 -33.98
C SER A 804 -3.44 -23.00 -33.75
N ALA A 805 -3.44 -21.90 -33.01
CA ALA A 805 -2.24 -21.16 -32.60
C ALA A 805 -1.85 -21.40 -31.12
N HIS A 806 -2.50 -22.32 -30.41
CA HIS A 806 -2.21 -22.59 -29.00
C HIS A 806 -0.84 -23.26 -28.81
N VAL A 807 0.05 -22.58 -28.08
CA VAL A 807 1.33 -23.13 -27.62
C VAL A 807 1.16 -23.76 -26.24
N ALA A 808 1.05 -25.08 -26.20
CA ALA A 808 0.96 -25.85 -24.97
C ALA A 808 2.23 -25.70 -24.11
N THR A 809 2.06 -25.47 -22.81
CA THR A 809 3.13 -25.41 -21.79
C THR A 809 3.83 -26.76 -21.63
N ARG A 810 5.00 -26.81 -20.98
CA ARG A 810 5.74 -28.05 -20.76
C ARG A 810 4.92 -29.09 -19.98
N VAL A 811 4.11 -28.64 -19.02
CA VAL A 811 3.24 -29.52 -18.22
C VAL A 811 2.14 -30.13 -19.11
N GLU A 812 1.49 -29.34 -19.96
CA GLU A 812 0.51 -29.85 -20.95
C GLU A 812 1.17 -30.82 -21.94
N ARG A 813 2.31 -30.44 -22.54
CA ARG A 813 3.09 -31.27 -23.49
C ARG A 813 3.45 -32.63 -22.89
N GLU A 814 4.15 -32.65 -21.75
CA GLU A 814 4.57 -33.91 -21.13
C GLU A 814 3.38 -34.75 -20.62
N THR A 815 2.32 -34.12 -20.11
CA THR A 815 1.13 -34.86 -19.63
C THR A 815 0.38 -35.53 -20.77
N ARG A 816 0.14 -34.81 -21.87
CA ARG A 816 -0.47 -35.35 -23.10
C ARG A 816 0.39 -36.48 -23.69
N GLU A 817 1.71 -36.30 -23.77
CA GLU A 817 2.63 -37.35 -24.26
C GLU A 817 2.69 -38.59 -23.36
N ARG A 818 2.60 -38.44 -22.03
CA ARG A 818 2.53 -39.57 -21.09
C ARG A 818 1.19 -40.31 -21.24
N ALA A 819 0.08 -39.57 -21.31
CA ALA A 819 -1.26 -40.12 -21.53
C ALA A 819 -1.34 -40.89 -22.86
N THR A 820 -1.04 -40.25 -23.99
CA THR A 820 -1.09 -40.89 -25.33
C THR A 820 -0.26 -42.18 -25.41
N ARG A 821 0.93 -42.23 -24.78
CA ARG A 821 1.75 -43.45 -24.73
C ARG A 821 1.10 -44.56 -23.91
N GLY A 822 0.56 -44.26 -22.73
CA GLY A 822 -0.17 -45.24 -21.91
C GLY A 822 -1.42 -45.76 -22.62
N LEU A 823 -2.23 -44.86 -23.19
CA LEU A 823 -3.46 -45.20 -23.91
C LEU A 823 -3.18 -46.10 -25.13
N ARG A 824 -2.14 -45.81 -25.91
CA ARG A 824 -1.73 -46.66 -27.05
C ARG A 824 -1.15 -48.00 -26.60
N ALA A 825 -0.48 -48.08 -25.45
CA ALA A 825 0.03 -49.35 -24.92
C ALA A 825 -1.10 -50.29 -24.47
N VAL A 826 -2.24 -49.76 -24.02
CA VAL A 826 -3.43 -50.56 -23.63
C VAL A 826 -4.36 -50.85 -24.82
N LEU A 827 -4.61 -49.88 -25.70
CA LEU A 827 -5.58 -50.00 -26.80
C LEU A 827 -4.98 -50.54 -28.11
N GLY A 828 -3.69 -50.31 -28.35
CA GLY A 828 -3.10 -50.34 -29.70
C GLY A 828 -3.50 -49.13 -30.55
N ASP A 829 -2.67 -48.77 -31.53
CA ASP A 829 -2.82 -47.52 -32.29
C ASP A 829 -4.19 -47.38 -32.98
N ALA A 830 -4.69 -48.42 -33.65
CA ALA A 830 -5.94 -48.33 -34.41
C ALA A 830 -7.18 -48.04 -33.54
N ALA A 831 -7.24 -48.59 -32.33
CA ALA A 831 -8.34 -48.32 -31.39
C ALA A 831 -8.15 -46.97 -30.67
N TYR A 832 -6.91 -46.56 -30.42
CA TYR A 832 -6.59 -45.21 -29.95
C TYR A 832 -7.04 -44.15 -30.95
N GLU A 833 -6.63 -44.22 -32.22
CA GLU A 833 -6.97 -43.23 -33.26
C GLU A 833 -8.49 -43.12 -33.47
N SER A 834 -9.21 -44.26 -33.45
CA SER A 834 -10.67 -44.25 -33.57
C SER A 834 -11.36 -43.56 -32.38
N ALA A 835 -10.88 -43.76 -31.15
CA ALA A 835 -11.44 -43.12 -29.97
C ALA A 835 -11.02 -41.65 -29.85
N TYR A 836 -9.81 -41.31 -30.27
CA TYR A 836 -9.33 -39.93 -30.37
C TYR A 836 -10.16 -39.10 -31.37
N ALA A 837 -10.43 -39.65 -32.56
CA ALA A 837 -11.26 -38.99 -33.57
C ALA A 837 -12.74 -38.84 -33.15
N GLU A 838 -13.27 -39.79 -32.38
CA GLU A 838 -14.60 -39.68 -31.75
C GLU A 838 -14.61 -38.58 -30.67
N GLY A 839 -13.55 -38.49 -29.86
CA GLY A 839 -13.39 -37.49 -28.81
C GLY A 839 -13.38 -36.06 -29.35
N ALA A 840 -12.70 -35.83 -30.49
CA ALA A 840 -12.64 -34.52 -31.14
C ALA A 840 -14.00 -34.01 -31.67
N GLY A 841 -15.06 -34.84 -31.66
CA GLY A 841 -16.43 -34.45 -31.97
C GLY A 841 -17.31 -34.15 -30.75
N LEU A 842 -16.81 -34.31 -29.53
CA LEU A 842 -17.56 -34.06 -28.29
C LEU A 842 -17.55 -32.58 -27.91
N SER A 843 -18.64 -32.08 -27.31
CA SER A 843 -18.61 -30.82 -26.59
C SER A 843 -17.70 -30.92 -25.33
N PRO A 844 -17.18 -29.80 -24.83
CA PRO A 844 -16.44 -29.76 -23.56
C PRO A 844 -17.25 -30.35 -22.38
N GLU A 845 -18.57 -30.17 -22.40
CA GLU A 845 -19.53 -30.65 -21.41
C GLU A 845 -19.64 -32.18 -21.44
N GLU A 846 -19.82 -32.76 -22.63
CA GLU A 846 -19.84 -34.22 -22.81
C GLU A 846 -18.49 -34.84 -22.43
N ALA A 847 -17.37 -34.21 -22.83
CA ALA A 847 -16.03 -34.68 -22.51
C ALA A 847 -15.73 -34.67 -21.00
N ALA A 848 -16.24 -33.67 -20.26
CA ALA A 848 -16.12 -33.61 -18.80
C ALA A 848 -17.01 -34.65 -18.10
N ALA A 849 -18.21 -34.92 -18.64
CA ALA A 849 -19.16 -35.89 -18.08
C ALA A 849 -18.71 -37.37 -18.24
N LEU A 850 -17.62 -37.63 -18.96
CA LEU A 850 -16.99 -38.95 -19.10
C LEU A 850 -16.03 -39.32 -17.94
N VAL A 851 -15.60 -38.35 -17.13
CA VAL A 851 -14.49 -38.48 -16.16
C VAL A 851 -14.97 -38.86 -14.76
#